data_AF-A0A836UQT4-F1
#
_entry.id   AF-A0A836UQT4-F1
#
_cell.length_a   1.000
_cell.length_b   1.000
_cell.length_c   1.000
_cell.angle_alpha   90.00
_cell.angle_beta   90.00
_cell.angle_gamma   90.00
#
_symmetry.space_group_name_H-M   'P 1'
#
loop_
_entity.id
_entity.type
_entity.pdbx_description
1 polymer ?
#
loop_
_entity_poly.entity_id
_entity_poly.type
_entity_poly.pdbx_seq_one_letter_code
_entity_poly.pdbx_strand_id
1 'polypeptide(L)'
;MQDRGGTAWSNKALVVLSVLALLAAGVCFFSACSSPTAPVGDWRYHSGDAASSNFTQLDQIDRSNVDQLRILWRWQAPDWDIVQSGQRVMYGEHQSTPLAVDGVLYVSTPLNQVAAIDAASGRTLWTYDPESWKKPAWASGRHRGVSYWTDGEVERLFFGTQDAYLIALDARTGQPAAEFGRGGRVDLAEGLRRPIDRREYAVMSPPIVCRDVVVVGSSILDSHFSSREPKRVVAPGDVRGFAVRSGQQLWRFQSVPQEGEAGNETWGDGAWRDYGGVNVWTMMSADEDLGYVYLPFSSPNNDFYGGARPGDNLFSGSLVCLDAQSGERVWHYQIMRHELWDYDLAAAPVLTDIVVDGQRIKAVAQVTKQGFCFVLDRENGKPVWPIEDRAVPASTVPGERAAARQPFPTRPPPFERQGLLADDLIDFTPELRQRAQEIIAPYGESPLYAPPSLEGTVVMPGIGGGANWSGAAVDPQKGVLYVPSFTHATLVWLQKSASPDAYHAYFGRFSNSLAGPDGLPLSKPPYGRITAIDLNSGEALWMKAVGRGPVDHPAIRHLGLSDLGWDRRVFPLLTPSLLFAAPHPANSLRSVQNYFVDDEALLWAYDPANGDRLASVELPGNARGNPMSLAVDGRQLIVVPIGGGDRPAELVALGLPLSEDERAADRLLRLDADHPRYYRALDALDGGEMAVLRQLLQDHPQLGVARGYLGQAHGYPSLRGATLLHHVAGHATRKRLPENAVAIAELLLDHGAVVDAVTEGGATPLELVAGSAHARWAGLQSELIAALVKGGADVAREDGKYVWLALVGGEREAATALVANGAPVDLRFAAGLDRSDLMATFFGDDGLRAGAGGLYRPDSIRPVDLSDQQILDEALAYACRNGSLKAAEYLLARGANIDAKPDGFSPVVGQGSTVLHKAVEANNREVLQYLLARGADATIRDNRFNATPRGWTEFLGYPELMRVMREFAAN
;
A
#
# COMPACT_ATOMS: atom_id res chain seq x y z
N MET A 1 -30.94 -79.35 -20.37
CA MET A 1 -30.00 -79.96 -19.41
C MET A 1 -28.70 -79.19 -19.55
N GLN A 2 -28.42 -78.27 -18.60
CA GLN A 2 -27.35 -78.41 -17.58
C GLN A 2 -25.96 -78.44 -18.25
N ASP A 3 -24.98 -77.59 -17.97
CA ASP A 3 -24.67 -76.90 -16.72
C ASP A 3 -23.66 -75.75 -16.96
N ARG A 4 -23.52 -74.91 -15.93
CA ARG A 4 -22.73 -73.66 -15.75
C ARG A 4 -21.21 -73.86 -15.98
N GLY A 5 -20.35 -72.87 -16.25
CA GLY A 5 -20.47 -71.42 -16.38
C GLY A 5 -19.05 -70.78 -16.37
N GLY A 6 -18.91 -69.63 -17.04
CA GLY A 6 -17.91 -68.60 -16.70
C GLY A 6 -16.67 -68.45 -17.61
N THR A 7 -16.78 -67.67 -18.68
CA THR A 7 -15.69 -66.79 -19.20
C THR A 7 -16.25 -65.69 -20.13
N ALA A 8 -16.01 -64.43 -19.74
CA ALA A 8 -15.41 -63.33 -20.50
C ALA A 8 -16.01 -62.76 -21.83
N TRP A 9 -15.97 -61.42 -21.92
CA TRP A 9 -16.14 -60.48 -23.06
C TRP A 9 -17.59 -60.30 -23.59
N SER A 10 -18.09 -59.13 -23.97
CA SER A 10 -17.51 -57.81 -24.29
C SER A 10 -18.63 -56.76 -24.16
N ASN A 11 -18.33 -55.54 -23.70
CA ASN A 11 -19.24 -54.40 -23.86
C ASN A 11 -18.46 -53.19 -24.36
N LYS A 12 -18.12 -53.21 -25.65
CA LYS A 12 -17.64 -52.05 -26.42
C LYS A 12 -18.78 -51.13 -26.88
N ALA A 13 -19.84 -50.98 -26.08
CA ALA A 13 -20.98 -50.12 -26.42
C ALA A 13 -21.37 -49.12 -25.32
N LEU A 14 -20.75 -49.18 -24.13
CA LEU A 14 -21.01 -48.25 -23.03
C LEU A 14 -19.95 -47.14 -22.86
N VAL A 15 -18.84 -47.18 -23.62
CA VAL A 15 -17.76 -46.19 -23.48
C VAL A 15 -17.99 -44.93 -24.32
N VAL A 16 -18.84 -44.97 -25.35
CA VAL A 16 -19.03 -43.83 -26.26
C VAL A 16 -20.07 -42.81 -25.75
N LEU A 17 -20.98 -43.21 -24.86
CA LEU A 17 -21.99 -42.30 -24.27
C LEU A 17 -21.55 -41.66 -22.94
N SER A 18 -20.48 -42.16 -22.29
CA SER A 18 -19.90 -41.52 -21.10
C SER A 18 -18.86 -40.44 -21.44
N VAL A 19 -18.25 -40.50 -22.62
CA VAL A 19 -17.24 -39.51 -23.06
C VAL A 19 -17.88 -38.21 -23.55
N LEU A 20 -19.11 -38.24 -24.07
CA LEU A 20 -19.83 -37.03 -24.50
C LEU A 20 -20.60 -36.31 -23.37
N ALA A 21 -20.90 -36.98 -22.25
CA ALA A 21 -21.46 -36.35 -21.06
C ALA A 21 -20.38 -35.77 -20.11
N LEU A 22 -19.14 -36.24 -20.19
CA LEU A 22 -17.97 -35.67 -19.50
C LEU A 22 -17.33 -34.48 -20.24
N LEU A 23 -17.69 -34.26 -21.52
CA LEU A 23 -17.25 -33.09 -22.30
C LEU A 23 -18.22 -31.89 -22.22
N ALA A 24 -19.41 -32.07 -21.61
CA ALA A 24 -20.40 -31.00 -21.42
C ALA A 24 -20.49 -30.47 -19.95
N ALA A 25 -19.79 -31.11 -19.01
CA ALA A 25 -19.65 -30.65 -17.62
C ALA A 25 -18.23 -30.12 -17.30
N GLY A 26 -17.36 -30.01 -18.31
CA GLY A 26 -15.98 -29.53 -18.22
C GLY A 26 -15.76 -28.12 -18.79
N VAL A 27 -16.82 -27.35 -19.00
CA VAL A 27 -16.72 -25.89 -19.17
C VAL A 27 -16.95 -25.27 -17.79
N CYS A 28 -16.04 -25.56 -16.86
CA CYS A 28 -15.75 -24.59 -15.82
C CYS A 28 -15.31 -23.34 -16.57
N PHE A 29 -16.02 -22.24 -16.36
CA PHE A 29 -15.52 -20.91 -16.66
C PHE A 29 -14.15 -20.78 -15.99
N PHE A 30 -13.07 -21.08 -16.72
CA PHE A 30 -11.81 -20.39 -16.53
C PHE A 30 -12.08 -18.97 -16.98
N SER A 31 -12.73 -18.18 -16.11
CA SER A 31 -12.47 -16.75 -16.11
C SER A 31 -10.99 -16.66 -15.82
N ALA A 32 -10.20 -16.42 -16.87
CA ALA A 32 -8.88 -15.85 -16.69
C ALA A 32 -9.12 -14.52 -15.98
N CYS A 33 -9.06 -14.53 -14.64
CA CYS A 33 -8.80 -13.33 -13.88
C CYS A 33 -7.37 -12.93 -14.22
N SER A 34 -7.20 -12.28 -15.36
CA SER A 34 -6.09 -11.35 -15.53
C SER A 34 -6.28 -10.30 -14.44
N SER A 35 -5.34 -10.23 -13.49
CA SER A 35 -5.26 -9.09 -12.58
C SER A 35 -5.37 -7.83 -13.44
N PRO A 36 -6.30 -6.91 -13.16
CA PRO A 36 -6.42 -5.69 -13.96
C PRO A 36 -5.06 -5.00 -13.95
N THR A 37 -4.52 -4.71 -15.14
CA THR A 37 -3.34 -3.85 -15.28
C THR A 37 -3.56 -2.62 -14.42
N ALA A 38 -2.62 -2.34 -13.52
CA ALA A 38 -2.74 -1.22 -12.59
C ALA A 38 -3.10 0.05 -13.38
N PRO A 39 -4.10 0.83 -12.92
CA PRO A 39 -4.39 2.14 -13.49
C PRO A 39 -3.10 2.95 -13.62
N VAL A 40 -2.99 3.73 -14.70
CA VAL A 40 -1.84 4.62 -14.89
C VAL A 40 -1.75 5.56 -13.70
N GLY A 41 -0.66 5.43 -12.93
CA GLY A 41 -0.41 6.23 -11.74
C GLY A 41 -0.49 5.49 -10.40
N ASP A 42 -0.91 4.23 -10.37
CA ASP A 42 -0.78 3.37 -9.20
C ASP A 42 0.66 2.82 -9.03
N TRP A 43 1.01 2.44 -7.80
CA TRP A 43 2.27 1.77 -7.43
C TRP A 43 1.96 0.57 -6.54
N ARG A 44 1.56 -0.55 -7.16
CA ARG A 44 0.90 -1.67 -6.44
C ARG A 44 1.87 -2.65 -5.79
N TYR A 45 3.16 -2.55 -6.10
CA TYR A 45 4.21 -3.41 -5.55
C TYR A 45 5.34 -2.55 -4.99
N HIS A 46 6.13 -3.10 -4.07
CA HIS A 46 7.26 -2.38 -3.45
C HIS A 46 8.13 -1.63 -4.48
N SER A 47 8.44 -2.30 -5.58
CA SER A 47 9.30 -1.79 -6.66
C SER A 47 8.51 -1.43 -7.92
N GLY A 48 7.32 -0.85 -7.75
CA GLY A 48 6.46 -0.35 -8.83
C GLY A 48 5.47 -1.40 -9.30
N ASP A 49 5.99 -2.49 -9.84
CA ASP A 49 5.24 -3.60 -10.41
C ASP A 49 5.76 -4.96 -9.93
N ALA A 50 5.04 -6.04 -10.29
CA ALA A 50 5.44 -7.41 -9.97
C ALA A 50 6.80 -7.79 -10.58
N ALA A 51 7.20 -7.13 -11.67
CA ALA A 51 8.47 -7.30 -12.35
C ALA A 51 9.64 -6.56 -11.65
N SER A 52 9.36 -5.80 -10.58
CA SER A 52 10.32 -5.00 -9.82
C SER A 52 11.06 -3.95 -10.65
N SER A 53 10.35 -3.26 -11.54
CA SER A 53 10.96 -2.33 -12.49
C SER A 53 11.50 -1.03 -11.87
N ASN A 54 10.99 -0.62 -10.70
CA ASN A 54 11.15 0.73 -10.11
C ASN A 54 10.88 1.85 -11.14
N PHE A 55 9.97 1.59 -12.08
CA PHE A 55 9.66 2.48 -13.19
C PHE A 55 8.19 2.90 -13.17
N THR A 56 7.92 4.15 -13.52
CA THR A 56 6.57 4.66 -13.78
C THR A 56 6.51 5.30 -15.15
N GLN A 57 5.36 5.20 -15.83
CA GLN A 57 5.11 5.89 -17.09
C GLN A 57 4.78 7.38 -16.90
N LEU A 58 4.59 7.85 -15.66
CA LEU A 58 4.27 9.24 -15.37
C LEU A 58 5.41 10.19 -15.77
N ASP A 59 5.06 11.26 -16.47
CA ASP A 59 5.99 12.20 -17.09
C ASP A 59 5.66 13.68 -16.81
N GLN A 60 4.72 13.98 -15.92
CA GLN A 60 4.42 15.36 -15.51
C GLN A 60 5.65 16.03 -14.87
N ILE A 61 6.46 15.26 -14.14
CA ILE A 61 7.78 15.65 -13.65
C ILE A 61 8.83 15.20 -14.66
N ASP A 62 9.50 16.16 -15.28
CA ASP A 62 10.48 15.92 -16.34
C ASP A 62 11.70 16.85 -16.24
N ARG A 63 12.55 16.79 -17.25
CA ARG A 63 13.81 17.56 -17.34
C ARG A 63 13.62 19.07 -17.27
N SER A 64 12.45 19.59 -17.66
CA SER A 64 12.15 21.02 -17.74
C SER A 64 11.69 21.61 -16.40
N ASN A 65 11.25 20.78 -15.46
CA ASN A 65 10.58 21.24 -14.24
C ASN A 65 11.01 20.52 -12.95
N VAL A 66 11.89 19.51 -13.01
CA VAL A 66 12.34 18.76 -11.83
C VAL A 66 13.00 19.61 -10.74
N ASP A 67 13.65 20.72 -11.11
CA ASP A 67 14.23 21.69 -10.19
C ASP A 67 13.18 22.53 -9.42
N GLN A 68 11.92 22.47 -9.86
CA GLN A 68 10.79 23.15 -9.23
C GLN A 68 10.11 22.29 -8.16
N LEU A 69 10.49 21.01 -7.99
CA LEU A 69 9.90 20.14 -6.98
C LEU A 69 10.01 20.74 -5.57
N ARG A 70 8.91 20.66 -4.81
CA ARG A 70 8.84 21.09 -3.41
C ARG A 70 8.16 20.02 -2.57
N ILE A 71 8.46 20.01 -1.28
CA ILE A 71 7.72 19.21 -0.30
C ILE A 71 6.30 19.74 -0.21
N LEU A 72 5.31 18.88 -0.48
CA LEU A 72 3.89 19.20 -0.40
C LEU A 72 3.27 18.85 0.94
N TRP A 73 3.71 17.73 1.51
CA TRP A 73 3.31 17.27 2.84
C TRP A 73 4.36 16.30 3.38
N ARG A 74 4.32 16.10 4.70
CA ARG A 74 5.09 15.10 5.42
C ARG A 74 4.13 14.31 6.29
N TRP A 75 4.36 13.01 6.37
CA TRP A 75 3.64 12.12 7.28
C TRP A 75 4.63 11.56 8.30
N GLN A 76 4.24 11.52 9.57
CA GLN A 76 5.02 10.91 10.65
C GLN A 76 4.36 9.61 11.10
N ALA A 77 5.15 8.56 11.27
CA ALA A 77 4.66 7.28 11.73
C ALA A 77 4.12 7.36 13.17
N PRO A 78 2.94 6.77 13.44
CA PRO A 78 2.32 6.75 14.77
C PRO A 78 3.10 5.92 15.79
N ASP A 79 3.95 4.99 15.35
CA ASP A 79 4.76 4.15 16.23
C ASP A 79 5.88 4.91 16.96
N TRP A 80 6.13 6.17 16.58
CA TRP A 80 7.04 7.05 17.31
C TRP A 80 6.55 7.37 18.72
N ASP A 81 5.23 7.44 18.94
CA ASP A 81 4.66 7.67 20.27
C ASP A 81 5.04 6.54 21.25
N ILE A 82 5.15 5.30 20.75
CA ILE A 82 5.59 4.14 21.53
C ILE A 82 7.05 4.32 21.96
N VAL A 83 7.91 4.78 21.04
CA VAL A 83 9.32 5.07 21.34
C VAL A 83 9.43 6.17 22.41
N GLN A 84 8.64 7.25 22.27
CA GLN A 84 8.64 8.38 23.19
C GLN A 84 8.06 8.04 24.58
N SER A 85 7.22 7.02 24.69
CA SER A 85 6.68 6.55 25.97
C SER A 85 7.73 5.95 26.92
N GLY A 86 8.97 5.76 26.44
CA GLY A 86 10.07 5.19 27.21
C GLY A 86 10.05 3.66 27.26
N GLN A 87 9.18 3.01 26.48
CA GLN A 87 9.19 1.57 26.34
C GLN A 87 10.47 1.09 25.66
N ARG A 88 10.99 -0.04 26.15
CA ARG A 88 12.20 -0.63 25.61
C ARG A 88 11.89 -1.41 24.33
N VAL A 89 11.86 -0.70 23.21
CA VAL A 89 11.65 -1.25 21.86
C VAL A 89 12.93 -1.12 21.03
N MET A 90 13.10 -2.00 20.05
CA MET A 90 14.09 -1.80 19.00
C MET A 90 13.43 -1.07 17.85
N TYR A 91 13.82 0.19 17.63
CA TYR A 91 13.31 1.03 16.54
C TYR A 91 14.37 1.12 15.44
N GLY A 92 14.13 0.49 14.31
CA GLY A 92 15.04 0.47 13.17
C GLY A 92 14.75 1.56 12.15
N GLU A 93 15.51 1.54 11.05
CA GLU A 93 15.36 2.45 9.93
C GLU A 93 14.00 2.27 9.23
N HIS A 94 13.42 3.37 8.73
CA HIS A 94 12.18 3.31 7.96
C HIS A 94 12.45 2.85 6.52
N GLN A 95 12.52 1.54 6.34
CA GLN A 95 12.86 0.91 5.05
C GLN A 95 11.63 0.68 4.16
N SER A 96 10.45 1.20 4.55
CA SER A 96 9.20 0.89 3.87
C SER A 96 8.95 1.82 2.70
N THR A 97 8.96 1.28 1.49
CA THR A 97 8.39 1.97 0.32
C THR A 97 6.86 1.77 0.35
N PRO A 98 6.05 2.84 0.32
CA PRO A 98 4.60 2.72 0.33
C PRO A 98 4.09 2.15 -0.99
N LEU A 99 2.96 1.45 -0.93
CA LEU A 99 2.13 1.17 -2.11
C LEU A 99 1.19 2.34 -2.35
N ALA A 100 0.77 2.57 -3.59
CA ALA A 100 -0.29 3.51 -3.95
C ALA A 100 -1.38 2.79 -4.75
N VAL A 101 -2.62 2.84 -4.26
CA VAL A 101 -3.80 2.28 -4.93
C VAL A 101 -4.94 3.28 -4.78
N ASP A 102 -5.49 3.75 -5.89
CA ASP A 102 -6.68 4.62 -5.93
C ASP A 102 -6.57 5.84 -5.00
N GLY A 103 -5.41 6.51 -5.03
CA GLY A 103 -5.14 7.71 -4.22
C GLY A 103 -4.85 7.45 -2.73
N VAL A 104 -4.73 6.19 -2.31
CA VAL A 104 -4.38 5.81 -0.93
C VAL A 104 -2.98 5.20 -0.91
N LEU A 105 -2.14 5.68 0.01
CA LEU A 105 -0.84 5.09 0.32
C LEU A 105 -0.98 4.06 1.45
N TYR A 106 -0.36 2.90 1.27
CA TYR A 106 -0.25 1.88 2.33
C TYR A 106 1.22 1.66 2.69
N VAL A 107 1.55 1.85 3.96
CA VAL A 107 2.94 1.81 4.44
C VAL A 107 3.05 1.05 5.74
N SER A 108 4.17 0.35 5.92
CA SER A 108 4.53 -0.29 7.18
C SER A 108 5.55 0.52 7.96
N THR A 109 5.56 0.39 9.29
CA THR A 109 6.46 1.14 10.16
C THR A 109 7.57 0.24 10.75
N PRO A 110 8.64 0.82 11.34
CA PRO A 110 9.67 0.06 12.05
C PRO A 110 9.14 -0.95 13.08
N LEU A 111 8.07 -0.62 13.81
CA LEU A 111 7.43 -1.52 14.78
C LEU A 111 6.36 -2.46 14.18
N ASN A 112 6.33 -2.60 12.86
CA ASN A 112 5.36 -3.39 12.07
C ASN A 112 3.91 -2.90 12.15
N GLN A 113 3.67 -1.64 12.53
CA GLN A 113 2.34 -1.06 12.32
C GLN A 113 2.12 -0.86 10.82
N VAL A 114 0.86 -0.84 10.38
CA VAL A 114 0.47 -0.50 9.01
C VAL A 114 -0.43 0.72 9.05
N ALA A 115 -0.23 1.66 8.14
CA ALA A 115 -1.06 2.84 7.99
C ALA A 115 -1.57 2.96 6.55
N ALA A 116 -2.83 3.38 6.42
CA ALA A 116 -3.36 3.96 5.19
C ALA A 116 -3.35 5.48 5.28
N ILE A 117 -2.93 6.13 4.21
CA ILE A 117 -2.72 7.57 4.17
C ILE A 117 -3.34 8.10 2.87
N ASP A 118 -4.12 9.17 2.97
CA ASP A 118 -4.58 9.91 1.80
C ASP A 118 -3.39 10.51 1.06
N ALA A 119 -3.16 10.11 -0.20
CA ALA A 119 -1.93 10.46 -0.90
C ALA A 119 -1.85 11.94 -1.30
N ALA A 120 -2.99 12.62 -1.45
CA ALA A 120 -3.04 14.03 -1.80
C ALA A 120 -2.62 14.93 -0.63
N SER A 121 -3.06 14.60 0.58
CA SER A 121 -2.89 15.43 1.78
C SER A 121 -1.85 14.93 2.77
N GLY A 122 -1.50 13.64 2.75
CA GLY A 122 -0.68 13.01 3.77
C GLY A 122 -1.43 12.67 5.06
N ARG A 123 -2.77 12.79 5.08
CA ARG A 123 -3.60 12.49 6.25
C ARG A 123 -3.74 10.98 6.45
N THR A 124 -3.44 10.51 7.66
CA THR A 124 -3.72 9.12 8.06
C THR A 124 -5.23 8.84 8.03
N LEU A 125 -5.62 7.81 7.29
CA LEU A 125 -7.00 7.32 7.21
C LEU A 125 -7.28 6.30 8.32
N TRP A 126 -6.40 5.33 8.48
CA TRP A 126 -6.45 4.33 9.55
C TRP A 126 -5.05 3.81 9.87
N THR A 127 -4.90 3.21 11.05
CA THR A 127 -3.68 2.52 11.48
C THR A 127 -4.03 1.17 12.09
N TYR A 128 -3.13 0.20 11.93
CA TYR A 128 -3.21 -1.11 12.55
C TYR A 128 -1.90 -1.42 13.27
N ASP A 129 -1.99 -1.80 14.56
CA ASP A 129 -0.84 -2.25 15.35
C ASP A 129 -0.96 -3.74 15.65
N PRO A 130 -0.07 -4.61 15.13
CA PRO A 130 -0.04 -6.03 15.49
C PRO A 130 0.55 -6.28 16.89
N GLU A 131 1.10 -5.26 17.53
CA GLU A 131 1.83 -5.31 18.80
C GLU A 131 3.03 -6.26 18.80
N SER A 132 3.57 -6.57 17.61
CA SER A 132 4.70 -7.49 17.46
C SER A 132 5.95 -6.99 18.20
N TRP A 133 6.08 -5.67 18.37
CA TRP A 133 7.15 -5.00 19.11
C TRP A 133 7.17 -5.33 20.61
N LYS A 134 6.08 -5.87 21.16
CA LYS A 134 6.05 -6.38 22.55
C LYS A 134 6.80 -7.71 22.71
N LYS A 135 7.21 -8.34 21.60
CA LYS A 135 7.95 -9.60 21.60
C LYS A 135 9.42 -9.36 21.26
N PRO A 136 10.36 -10.06 21.91
CA PRO A 136 11.75 -10.00 21.53
C PRO A 136 11.94 -10.62 20.13
N ALA A 137 12.55 -9.88 19.22
CA ALA A 137 12.89 -10.35 17.87
C ALA A 137 14.25 -9.77 17.45
N TRP A 138 14.99 -10.51 16.62
CA TRP A 138 16.30 -10.07 16.14
C TRP A 138 16.23 -8.98 15.07
N ALA A 139 15.11 -8.90 14.32
CA ALA A 139 14.94 -8.05 13.15
C ALA A 139 15.04 -6.52 13.41
N SER A 140 15.34 -6.13 14.66
CA SER A 140 15.80 -4.78 15.02
C SER A 140 14.85 -3.66 14.60
N GLY A 141 13.54 -3.92 14.56
CA GLY A 141 12.54 -2.93 14.17
C GLY A 141 12.68 -2.43 12.74
N ARG A 142 13.02 -3.29 11.78
CA ARG A 142 13.06 -2.94 10.34
C ARG A 142 11.94 -3.65 9.60
N HIS A 143 11.27 -2.94 8.71
CA HIS A 143 10.23 -3.49 7.85
C HIS A 143 10.16 -2.73 6.52
N ARG A 144 9.94 -3.44 5.41
CA ARG A 144 10.07 -2.88 4.04
C ARG A 144 8.77 -2.61 3.31
N GLY A 145 7.62 -3.02 3.82
CA GLY A 145 6.35 -2.69 3.18
C GLY A 145 5.29 -3.76 3.36
N VAL A 146 4.18 -3.52 2.65
CA VAL A 146 3.04 -4.43 2.57
C VAL A 146 2.84 -4.86 1.12
N SER A 147 1.98 -5.84 0.88
CA SER A 147 1.58 -6.31 -0.44
C SER A 147 0.08 -6.11 -0.61
N TYR A 148 -0.37 -5.76 -1.81
CA TYR A 148 -1.78 -5.57 -2.11
C TYR A 148 -2.32 -6.71 -2.99
N TRP A 149 -3.58 -7.07 -2.80
CA TRP A 149 -4.31 -7.99 -3.66
C TRP A 149 -5.77 -7.57 -3.77
N THR A 150 -6.36 -7.76 -4.94
CA THR A 150 -7.80 -7.59 -5.17
C THR A 150 -8.28 -8.51 -6.28
N ASP A 151 -9.53 -8.94 -6.19
CA ASP A 151 -10.27 -9.56 -7.29
C ASP A 151 -11.42 -8.67 -7.81
N GLY A 152 -11.42 -7.40 -7.42
CA GLY A 152 -12.45 -6.41 -7.76
C GLY A 152 -13.62 -6.37 -6.77
N GLU A 153 -13.78 -7.37 -5.90
CA GLU A 153 -14.78 -7.36 -4.83
C GLU A 153 -14.14 -7.16 -3.45
N VAL A 154 -13.02 -7.84 -3.20
CA VAL A 154 -12.31 -7.82 -1.92
C VAL A 154 -10.91 -7.27 -2.12
N GLU A 155 -10.50 -6.36 -1.24
CA GLU A 155 -9.16 -5.76 -1.27
C GLU A 155 -8.41 -6.09 0.02
N ARG A 156 -7.17 -6.58 -0.11
CA ARG A 156 -6.38 -7.06 1.01
C ARG A 156 -4.97 -6.51 1.00
N LEU A 157 -4.47 -6.26 2.21
CA LEU A 157 -3.07 -6.01 2.46
C LEU A 157 -2.46 -7.20 3.19
N PHE A 158 -1.28 -7.63 2.77
CA PHE A 158 -0.50 -8.69 3.42
C PHE A 158 0.84 -8.17 3.91
N PHE A 159 1.25 -8.58 5.09
CA PHE A 159 2.59 -8.29 5.60
C PHE A 159 3.05 -9.30 6.64
N GLY A 160 4.36 -9.41 6.76
CA GLY A 160 5.01 -10.23 7.78
C GLY A 160 5.26 -9.45 9.07
N THR A 161 5.53 -10.16 10.16
CA THR A 161 5.95 -9.52 11.42
C THR A 161 7.26 -10.07 11.93
N GLN A 162 7.91 -9.29 12.79
CA GLN A 162 9.15 -9.68 13.47
C GLN A 162 8.98 -10.85 14.44
N ASP A 163 7.76 -11.17 14.86
CA ASP A 163 7.42 -12.30 15.74
C ASP A 163 6.81 -13.49 14.98
N ALA A 164 7.08 -13.58 13.68
CA ALA A 164 6.74 -14.68 12.79
C ALA A 164 5.23 -14.89 12.55
N TYR A 165 4.50 -13.81 12.23
CA TYR A 165 3.16 -13.91 11.67
C TYR A 165 3.12 -13.39 10.23
N LEU A 166 2.19 -13.95 9.45
CA LEU A 166 1.66 -13.34 8.24
C LEU A 166 0.27 -12.81 8.57
N ILE A 167 0.03 -11.53 8.32
CA ILE A 167 -1.23 -10.85 8.62
C ILE A 167 -1.89 -10.42 7.32
N ALA A 168 -3.22 -10.56 7.27
CA ALA A 168 -4.05 -10.01 6.21
C ALA A 168 -5.00 -8.96 6.79
N LEU A 169 -5.03 -7.77 6.21
CA LEU A 169 -5.95 -6.69 6.55
C LEU A 169 -6.89 -6.42 5.39
N ASP A 170 -8.12 -6.01 5.68
CA ASP A 170 -8.98 -5.33 4.72
C ASP A 170 -8.37 -3.96 4.40
N ALA A 171 -8.11 -3.69 3.11
CA ALA A 171 -7.38 -2.48 2.71
C ALA A 171 -8.15 -1.18 3.02
N ARG A 172 -9.49 -1.21 3.01
CA ARG A 172 -10.33 -0.02 3.20
C ARG A 172 -10.43 0.37 4.66
N THR A 173 -10.50 -0.62 5.55
CA THR A 173 -10.80 -0.41 6.97
C THR A 173 -9.60 -0.60 7.90
N GLY A 174 -8.55 -1.27 7.45
CA GLY A 174 -7.39 -1.64 8.26
C GLY A 174 -7.67 -2.76 9.28
N GLN A 175 -8.87 -3.34 9.26
CA GLN A 175 -9.23 -4.42 10.18
C GLN A 175 -8.67 -5.76 9.69
N PRO A 176 -8.29 -6.68 10.61
CA PRO A 176 -7.88 -8.03 10.23
C PRO A 176 -8.97 -8.73 9.40
N ALA A 177 -8.58 -9.29 8.25
CA ALA A 177 -9.47 -10.05 7.39
C ALA A 177 -9.84 -11.37 8.07
N ALA A 178 -10.96 -11.41 8.79
CA ALA A 178 -11.30 -12.50 9.73
C ALA A 178 -11.22 -13.92 9.14
N GLU A 179 -11.51 -14.07 7.84
CA GLU A 179 -11.46 -15.35 7.11
C GLU A 179 -10.03 -15.85 6.82
N PHE A 180 -9.02 -15.00 6.97
CA PHE A 180 -7.64 -15.36 6.72
C PHE A 180 -6.99 -15.97 7.97
N GLY A 181 -6.60 -17.24 7.88
CA GLY A 181 -5.97 -17.98 8.96
C GLY A 181 -6.85 -17.99 10.22
N ARG A 182 -6.28 -17.58 11.36
CA ARG A 182 -6.97 -17.46 12.64
C ARG A 182 -7.18 -15.98 13.00
N GLY A 183 -8.30 -15.42 12.58
CA GLY A 183 -8.67 -14.03 12.89
C GLY A 183 -7.81 -13.00 12.17
N GLY A 184 -7.50 -13.24 10.89
CA GLY A 184 -6.70 -12.36 10.05
C GLY A 184 -5.19 -12.62 10.07
N ARG A 185 -4.74 -13.74 10.63
CA ARG A 185 -3.30 -14.06 10.70
C ARG A 185 -2.98 -15.55 10.64
N VAL A 186 -1.80 -15.85 10.12
CA VAL A 186 -1.18 -17.18 10.10
C VAL A 186 0.09 -17.14 10.94
N ASP A 187 0.25 -18.10 11.85
CA ASP A 187 1.48 -18.29 12.62
C ASP A 187 2.53 -18.98 11.76
N LEU A 188 3.58 -18.25 11.39
CA LEU A 188 4.64 -18.76 10.53
C LEU A 188 5.62 -19.66 11.27
N ALA A 189 5.59 -19.73 12.60
CA ALA A 189 6.36 -20.73 13.34
C ALA A 189 5.69 -22.12 13.30
N GLU A 190 4.39 -22.18 12.98
CA GLU A 190 3.69 -23.44 12.68
C GLU A 190 3.95 -23.86 11.22
N GLY A 191 3.90 -25.17 10.96
CA GLY A 191 4.04 -25.72 9.60
C GLY A 191 5.47 -25.77 9.03
N LEU A 192 6.48 -25.31 9.79
CA LEU A 192 7.89 -25.52 9.45
C LEU A 192 8.32 -26.98 9.69
N ARG A 193 9.33 -27.45 8.93
CA ARG A 193 9.80 -28.84 9.01
C ARG A 193 10.56 -29.18 10.29
N ARG A 194 10.94 -28.19 11.09
CA ARG A 194 11.51 -28.36 12.43
C ARG A 194 11.10 -27.22 13.35
N PRO A 195 11.09 -27.44 14.69
CA PRO A 195 10.86 -26.37 15.65
C PRO A 195 11.88 -25.23 15.49
N ILE A 196 11.44 -24.00 15.72
CA ILE A 196 12.29 -22.81 15.64
C ILE A 196 12.26 -21.99 16.93
N ASP A 197 13.34 -21.26 17.17
CA ASP A 197 13.31 -20.14 18.13
C ASP A 197 12.72 -18.92 17.43
N ARG A 198 11.50 -18.53 17.83
CA ARG A 198 10.79 -17.38 17.22
C ARG A 198 11.59 -16.09 17.25
N ARG A 199 12.51 -15.94 18.22
CA ARG A 199 13.34 -14.73 18.32
C ARG A 199 14.32 -14.57 17.16
N GLU A 200 14.57 -15.67 16.43
CA GLU A 200 15.54 -15.78 15.34
C GLU A 200 14.88 -15.94 13.97
N TYR A 201 13.55 -15.87 13.89
CA TYR A 201 12.77 -15.97 12.65
C TYR A 201 11.83 -14.78 12.55
N ALA A 202 11.99 -13.97 11.51
CA ALA A 202 11.14 -12.81 11.25
C ALA A 202 10.72 -12.79 9.77
N VAL A 203 9.73 -11.97 9.45
CA VAL A 203 9.45 -11.58 8.06
C VAL A 203 9.47 -10.05 8.01
N MET A 204 10.43 -9.50 7.29
CA MET A 204 10.72 -8.06 7.27
C MET A 204 10.53 -7.40 5.90
N SER A 205 10.39 -8.20 4.84
CA SER A 205 10.03 -7.75 3.50
C SER A 205 8.56 -8.07 3.25
N PRO A 206 7.86 -7.28 2.42
CA PRO A 206 6.52 -7.65 1.96
C PRO A 206 6.58 -9.02 1.26
N PRO A 207 5.59 -9.90 1.48
CA PRO A 207 5.44 -11.07 0.63
C PRO A 207 5.17 -10.65 -0.83
N ILE A 208 5.24 -11.57 -1.77
CA ILE A 208 4.73 -11.29 -3.13
C ILE A 208 3.41 -12.01 -3.33
N VAL A 209 2.46 -11.34 -3.99
CA VAL A 209 1.24 -11.98 -4.44
C VAL A 209 1.38 -12.23 -5.93
N CYS A 210 1.11 -13.45 -6.36
CA CYS A 210 0.98 -13.81 -7.76
C CYS A 210 -0.31 -14.60 -7.89
N ARG A 211 -1.24 -14.08 -8.70
CA ARG A 211 -2.63 -14.55 -8.79
C ARG A 211 -3.26 -14.61 -7.40
N ASP A 212 -3.71 -15.78 -6.96
CA ASP A 212 -4.40 -15.99 -5.68
C ASP A 212 -3.49 -16.61 -4.59
N VAL A 213 -2.17 -16.52 -4.75
CA VAL A 213 -1.20 -17.05 -3.78
C VAL A 213 -0.31 -15.94 -3.24
N VAL A 214 -0.30 -15.81 -1.91
CA VAL A 214 0.69 -15.00 -1.18
C VAL A 214 1.90 -15.87 -0.87
N VAL A 215 3.05 -15.50 -1.43
CA VAL A 215 4.33 -16.20 -1.30
C VAL A 215 5.21 -15.47 -0.29
N VAL A 216 5.63 -16.19 0.74
CA VAL A 216 6.26 -15.65 1.94
C VAL A 216 7.64 -16.24 2.13
N GLY A 217 8.64 -15.35 2.18
CA GLY A 217 10.01 -15.66 2.55
C GLY A 217 10.25 -15.63 4.07
N SER A 218 11.50 -15.42 4.47
CA SER A 218 11.87 -15.28 5.87
C SER A 218 13.19 -14.56 6.05
N SER A 219 13.40 -14.01 7.24
CA SER A 219 14.64 -13.41 7.69
C SER A 219 15.10 -14.19 8.93
N ILE A 220 16.16 -14.98 8.76
CA ILE A 220 16.75 -15.81 9.81
C ILE A 220 17.96 -15.08 10.40
N LEU A 221 18.15 -15.12 11.72
CA LEU A 221 19.30 -14.46 12.36
C LEU A 221 20.62 -15.11 11.91
N ASP A 222 21.48 -14.34 11.25
CA ASP A 222 22.82 -14.81 10.89
C ASP A 222 23.71 -14.91 12.13
N SER A 223 24.51 -15.97 12.20
CA SER A 223 25.31 -16.25 13.39
C SER A 223 26.42 -15.23 13.61
N HIS A 224 26.92 -14.60 12.56
CA HIS A 224 27.97 -13.58 12.65
C HIS A 224 27.49 -12.27 13.27
N PHE A 225 26.17 -11.99 13.28
CA PHE A 225 25.57 -10.90 14.08
C PHE A 225 25.37 -11.28 15.55
N SER A 226 25.52 -12.56 15.90
CA SER A 226 25.50 -13.02 17.28
C SER A 226 26.89 -12.90 17.89
N SER A 227 26.97 -12.45 19.14
CA SER A 227 28.20 -12.56 19.93
C SER A 227 28.54 -14.00 20.35
N ARG A 228 27.66 -14.96 20.03
CA ARG A 228 27.77 -16.38 20.41
C ARG A 228 28.27 -17.22 19.25
N GLU A 229 28.73 -18.43 19.56
CA GLU A 229 29.05 -19.43 18.54
C GLU A 229 27.79 -19.81 17.74
N PRO A 230 27.92 -20.13 16.43
CA PRO A 230 26.79 -20.58 15.62
C PRO A 230 26.17 -21.85 16.20
N LYS A 231 24.84 -21.95 16.12
CA LYS A 231 24.13 -23.15 16.56
C LYS A 231 24.33 -24.27 15.55
N ARG A 232 24.28 -25.52 16.02
CA ARG A 232 24.19 -26.69 15.15
C ARG A 232 22.89 -26.68 14.34
N VAL A 233 21.76 -26.47 15.01
CA VAL A 233 20.43 -26.43 14.39
C VAL A 233 19.99 -24.98 14.26
N VAL A 234 19.79 -24.52 13.03
CA VAL A 234 19.32 -23.17 12.68
C VAL A 234 17.90 -23.26 12.11
N ALA A 235 17.09 -22.20 12.12
CA ALA A 235 15.78 -22.26 11.43
C ALA A 235 15.98 -22.43 9.90
N PRO A 236 15.18 -23.26 9.21
CA PRO A 236 15.25 -23.35 7.76
C PRO A 236 14.56 -22.14 7.11
N GLY A 237 15.12 -21.65 6.00
CA GLY A 237 14.60 -20.53 5.23
C GLY A 237 13.50 -20.90 4.22
N ASP A 238 12.73 -21.95 4.50
CA ASP A 238 11.71 -22.49 3.59
C ASP A 238 10.73 -21.38 3.14
N VAL A 239 10.43 -21.35 1.83
CA VAL A 239 9.45 -20.42 1.24
C VAL A 239 8.09 -21.10 1.17
N ARG A 240 7.02 -20.37 1.46
CA ARG A 240 5.66 -20.93 1.53
C ARG A 240 4.66 -20.10 0.76
N GLY A 241 3.72 -20.79 0.11
CA GLY A 241 2.55 -20.17 -0.54
C GLY A 241 1.29 -20.41 0.28
N PHE A 242 0.50 -19.36 0.45
CA PHE A 242 -0.80 -19.42 1.12
C PHE A 242 -1.89 -18.87 0.21
N ALA A 243 -3.10 -19.43 0.29
CA ALA A 243 -4.25 -18.89 -0.40
C ALA A 243 -4.58 -17.48 0.15
N VAL A 244 -4.68 -16.48 -0.74
CA VAL A 244 -4.93 -15.07 -0.36
C VAL A 244 -6.22 -14.89 0.43
N ARG A 245 -7.22 -15.75 0.22
CA ARG A 245 -8.53 -15.69 0.89
C ARG A 245 -8.54 -16.31 2.28
N SER A 246 -8.12 -17.56 2.39
CA SER A 246 -8.27 -18.36 3.62
C SER A 246 -7.02 -18.40 4.49
N GLY A 247 -5.86 -17.99 3.98
CA GLY A 247 -4.58 -18.20 4.67
C GLY A 247 -4.19 -19.68 4.80
N GLN A 248 -4.83 -20.57 4.06
CA GLN A 248 -4.45 -21.98 3.99
C GLN A 248 -3.08 -22.10 3.30
N GLN A 249 -2.13 -22.78 3.94
CA GLN A 249 -0.86 -23.12 3.31
C GLN A 249 -1.11 -24.11 2.17
N LEU A 250 -0.76 -23.71 0.94
CA LEU A 250 -0.92 -24.52 -0.26
C LEU A 250 0.30 -25.42 -0.47
N TRP A 251 1.49 -24.87 -0.26
CA TRP A 251 2.75 -25.55 -0.50
C TRP A 251 3.88 -24.97 0.37
N ARG A 252 4.98 -25.71 0.43
CA ARG A 252 6.25 -25.31 1.07
C ARG A 252 7.40 -25.77 0.20
N PHE A 253 8.22 -24.84 -0.25
CA PHE A 253 9.48 -25.12 -0.90
C PHE A 253 10.60 -25.23 0.15
N GLN A 254 11.26 -26.37 0.20
CA GLN A 254 12.33 -26.64 1.16
C GLN A 254 13.62 -26.02 0.66
N SER A 255 14.12 -25.00 1.35
CA SER A 255 15.27 -24.22 0.86
C SER A 255 16.60 -24.98 0.94
N VAL A 256 16.67 -25.91 1.90
CA VAL A 256 17.69 -26.95 2.00
C VAL A 256 17.02 -28.28 1.63
N PRO A 257 17.38 -28.93 0.51
CA PRO A 257 16.77 -30.18 0.06
C PRO A 257 16.92 -31.31 1.07
N GLN A 258 15.89 -32.13 1.21
CA GLN A 258 15.87 -33.32 2.08
C GLN A 258 16.33 -34.57 1.33
N GLU A 259 16.49 -35.67 2.06
CA GLU A 259 16.85 -36.97 1.47
C GLU A 259 15.93 -37.34 0.29
N GLY A 260 16.54 -37.61 -0.86
CA GLY A 260 15.84 -37.95 -2.10
C GLY A 260 15.36 -36.75 -2.94
N GLU A 261 15.44 -35.51 -2.43
CA GLU A 261 15.15 -34.30 -3.20
C GLU A 261 16.37 -33.85 -4.01
N ALA A 262 16.13 -33.28 -5.20
CA ALA A 262 17.20 -32.79 -6.07
C ALA A 262 18.00 -31.66 -5.39
N GLY A 263 19.34 -31.77 -5.42
CA GLY A 263 20.26 -30.84 -4.77
C GLY A 263 20.71 -31.30 -3.38
N ASN A 264 20.08 -32.32 -2.78
CA ASN A 264 20.49 -32.87 -1.49
C ASN A 264 21.91 -33.43 -1.52
N GLU A 265 22.32 -33.99 -2.67
CA GLU A 265 23.66 -34.51 -2.91
C GLU A 265 24.77 -33.45 -2.79
N THR A 266 24.41 -32.17 -2.83
CA THR A 266 25.35 -31.04 -2.65
C THR A 266 25.59 -30.67 -1.18
N TRP A 267 24.95 -31.37 -0.24
CA TRP A 267 25.15 -31.25 1.20
C TRP A 267 25.87 -32.48 1.73
N GLY A 268 27.19 -32.44 1.68
CA GLY A 268 28.06 -33.50 2.18
C GLY A 268 27.88 -33.74 3.68
N ASP A 269 28.28 -34.94 4.10
CA ASP A 269 28.25 -35.41 5.50
C ASP A 269 26.87 -35.31 6.17
N GLY A 270 25.79 -35.21 5.38
CA GLY A 270 24.42 -35.12 5.89
C GLY A 270 24.08 -33.77 6.53
N ALA A 271 24.83 -32.72 6.22
CA ALA A 271 24.67 -31.37 6.79
C ALA A 271 23.26 -30.79 6.64
N TRP A 272 22.52 -31.18 5.60
CA TRP A 272 21.14 -30.76 5.32
C TRP A 272 20.15 -30.98 6.46
N ARG A 273 20.44 -31.92 7.39
CA ARG A 273 19.59 -32.23 8.55
C ARG A 273 19.58 -31.08 9.56
N ASP A 274 20.73 -30.45 9.76
CA ASP A 274 20.97 -29.50 10.85
C ASP A 274 21.07 -28.05 10.35
N TYR A 275 21.62 -27.84 9.15
CA TYR A 275 21.81 -26.50 8.58
C TYR A 275 20.51 -25.83 8.18
N GLY A 276 20.51 -24.50 8.27
CA GLY A 276 19.41 -23.58 7.96
C GLY A 276 19.96 -22.24 7.47
N GLY A 277 19.18 -21.17 7.64
CA GLY A 277 19.33 -20.00 6.78
C GLY A 277 18.82 -20.36 5.37
N VAL A 278 19.54 -19.96 4.33
CA VAL A 278 19.10 -20.17 2.93
C VAL A 278 17.67 -19.66 2.79
N ASN A 279 17.46 -18.40 3.13
CA ASN A 279 16.16 -17.76 3.20
C ASN A 279 16.03 -16.66 2.15
N VAL A 280 14.79 -16.30 1.84
CA VAL A 280 14.48 -15.12 1.02
C VAL A 280 14.09 -14.00 1.98
N TRP A 281 15.07 -13.20 2.41
CA TRP A 281 14.84 -12.06 3.33
C TRP A 281 14.49 -10.76 2.62
N THR A 282 14.64 -10.73 1.30
CA THR A 282 14.47 -9.55 0.43
C THR A 282 13.15 -9.63 -0.33
N MET A 283 12.97 -8.74 -1.31
CA MET A 283 11.81 -8.75 -2.19
C MET A 283 11.96 -9.82 -3.28
N MET A 284 10.83 -10.34 -3.71
CA MET A 284 10.69 -11.28 -4.82
C MET A 284 10.11 -10.54 -6.03
N SER A 285 10.15 -11.17 -7.20
CA SER A 285 9.39 -10.72 -8.38
C SER A 285 8.47 -11.83 -8.88
N ALA A 286 7.47 -11.46 -9.67
CA ALA A 286 6.50 -12.37 -10.23
C ALA A 286 6.15 -11.99 -11.67
N ASP A 287 5.91 -13.01 -12.49
CA ASP A 287 5.32 -12.89 -13.81
C ASP A 287 3.91 -13.48 -13.75
N GLU A 288 2.90 -12.61 -13.74
CA GLU A 288 1.49 -13.01 -13.58
C GLU A 288 0.97 -13.85 -14.76
N ASP A 289 1.49 -13.56 -15.97
CA ASP A 289 1.11 -14.26 -17.20
C ASP A 289 1.61 -15.71 -17.14
N LEU A 290 2.88 -15.91 -16.76
CA LEU A 290 3.43 -17.24 -16.55
C LEU A 290 2.90 -17.91 -15.28
N GLY A 291 2.59 -17.12 -14.25
CA GLY A 291 2.25 -17.60 -12.91
C GLY A 291 3.46 -18.01 -12.10
N TYR A 292 4.60 -17.39 -12.38
CA TYR A 292 5.88 -17.75 -11.80
C TYR A 292 6.34 -16.71 -10.79
N VAL A 293 6.97 -17.18 -9.72
CA VAL A 293 7.66 -16.34 -8.73
C VAL A 293 9.15 -16.63 -8.75
N TYR A 294 9.95 -15.57 -8.64
CA TYR A 294 11.40 -15.61 -8.70
C TYR A 294 12.00 -15.26 -7.34
N LEU A 295 12.76 -16.21 -6.79
CA LEU A 295 13.16 -16.26 -5.39
C LEU A 295 14.68 -16.14 -5.27
N PRO A 296 15.21 -15.01 -4.76
CA PRO A 296 16.63 -14.83 -4.57
C PRO A 296 17.08 -15.36 -3.19
N PHE A 297 17.68 -16.55 -3.15
CA PHE A 297 18.09 -17.21 -1.89
C PHE A 297 19.43 -16.71 -1.33
N SER A 298 19.49 -16.61 0.01
CA SER A 298 20.66 -16.16 0.78
C SER A 298 21.70 -17.26 1.08
N SER A 299 22.74 -16.88 1.82
CA SER A 299 23.77 -17.77 2.39
C SER A 299 23.19 -18.82 3.38
N PRO A 300 23.87 -19.96 3.62
CA PRO A 300 23.58 -20.83 4.75
C PRO A 300 24.26 -20.28 6.00
N ASN A 301 23.62 -20.46 7.15
CA ASN A 301 24.24 -20.09 8.42
C ASN A 301 25.13 -21.24 8.91
N ASN A 302 26.43 -21.09 9.19
CA ASN A 302 27.32 -19.93 9.26
C ASN A 302 27.82 -19.43 7.88
N ASP A 303 27.76 -18.11 7.69
CA ASP A 303 28.03 -17.38 6.46
C ASP A 303 29.50 -17.37 6.04
N PHE A 304 30.44 -17.42 7.00
CA PHE A 304 31.86 -17.23 6.71
C PHE A 304 32.71 -18.51 6.80
N TYR A 305 32.11 -19.61 7.26
CA TYR A 305 32.76 -20.91 7.38
C TYR A 305 31.77 -22.06 7.14
N GLY A 306 32.10 -22.91 6.19
CA GLY A 306 31.34 -24.05 5.69
C GLY A 306 31.96 -25.42 6.00
N GLY A 307 32.97 -25.51 6.87
CA GLY A 307 33.66 -26.79 7.15
C GLY A 307 32.80 -27.94 7.71
N ALA A 308 31.59 -27.66 8.23
CA ALA A 308 30.60 -28.67 8.62
C ALA A 308 29.45 -28.84 7.61
N ARG A 309 29.56 -28.22 6.42
CA ARG A 309 28.63 -28.34 5.28
C ARG A 309 29.37 -28.45 3.93
N PRO A 310 30.26 -29.42 3.73
CA PRO A 310 30.99 -29.53 2.46
C PRO A 310 30.05 -29.69 1.27
N GLY A 311 30.41 -29.13 0.12
CA GLY A 311 29.63 -29.18 -1.13
C GLY A 311 28.99 -27.84 -1.51
N ASP A 312 28.34 -27.78 -2.67
CA ASP A 312 27.82 -26.53 -3.23
C ASP A 312 26.64 -25.94 -2.45
N ASN A 313 25.97 -26.74 -1.61
CA ASN A 313 24.90 -26.32 -0.69
C ASN A 313 23.65 -25.72 -1.36
N LEU A 314 23.11 -26.37 -2.40
CA LEU A 314 21.86 -25.93 -3.05
C LEU A 314 20.69 -25.88 -2.05
N PHE A 315 19.81 -24.88 -2.05
CA PHE A 315 19.66 -23.78 -3.01
C PHE A 315 20.28 -22.46 -2.53
N SER A 316 21.32 -22.51 -1.72
CA SER A 316 22.02 -21.28 -1.31
C SER A 316 22.61 -20.55 -2.51
N GLY A 317 22.56 -19.21 -2.46
CA GLY A 317 23.09 -18.35 -3.50
C GLY A 317 22.46 -18.61 -4.86
N SER A 318 21.21 -19.07 -4.90
CA SER A 318 20.50 -19.46 -6.11
C SER A 318 19.33 -18.54 -6.40
N LEU A 319 19.14 -18.21 -7.67
CA LEU A 319 17.86 -17.72 -8.16
C LEU A 319 16.99 -18.92 -8.49
N VAL A 320 15.86 -19.06 -7.79
CA VAL A 320 14.93 -20.19 -7.96
C VAL A 320 13.61 -19.66 -8.53
N CYS A 321 13.09 -20.31 -9.57
CA CYS A 321 11.78 -20.02 -10.13
C CYS A 321 10.80 -21.13 -9.75
N LEU A 322 9.67 -20.75 -9.17
CA LEU A 322 8.58 -21.67 -8.81
C LEU A 322 7.30 -21.31 -9.55
N ASP A 323 6.49 -22.31 -9.84
CA ASP A 323 5.07 -22.11 -10.14
C ASP A 323 4.37 -21.62 -8.85
N ALA A 324 3.70 -20.47 -8.92
CA ALA A 324 3.13 -19.82 -7.74
C ALA A 324 2.00 -20.63 -7.10
N GLN A 325 1.25 -21.40 -7.89
CA GLN A 325 0.07 -22.14 -7.43
C GLN A 325 0.45 -23.43 -6.69
N SER A 326 1.43 -24.16 -7.21
CA SER A 326 1.84 -25.49 -6.74
C SER A 326 3.10 -25.47 -5.87
N GLY A 327 3.94 -24.44 -6.02
CA GLY A 327 5.28 -24.39 -5.42
C GLY A 327 6.29 -25.32 -6.09
N GLU A 328 5.94 -25.94 -7.22
CA GLU A 328 6.87 -26.78 -7.98
C GLU A 328 7.99 -25.95 -8.59
N ARG A 329 9.22 -26.46 -8.50
CA ARG A 329 10.39 -25.80 -9.07
C ARG A 329 10.39 -25.94 -10.58
N VAL A 330 10.25 -24.81 -11.27
CA VAL A 330 10.38 -24.72 -12.73
C VAL A 330 11.85 -24.84 -13.12
N TRP A 331 12.69 -23.97 -12.55
CA TRP A 331 14.13 -23.97 -12.76
C TRP A 331 14.86 -23.32 -11.58
N HIS A 332 16.18 -23.49 -11.51
CA HIS A 332 17.03 -22.67 -10.66
C HIS A 332 18.38 -22.45 -11.35
N TYR A 333 19.07 -21.39 -10.98
CA TYR A 333 20.46 -21.15 -11.33
C TYR A 333 21.25 -20.78 -10.07
N GLN A 334 22.27 -21.57 -9.74
CA GLN A 334 23.14 -21.28 -8.59
C GLN A 334 24.22 -20.29 -8.99
N ILE A 335 24.13 -19.08 -8.44
CA ILE A 335 25.05 -17.97 -8.69
C ILE A 335 26.29 -18.09 -7.79
N MET A 336 26.11 -18.52 -6.55
CA MET A 336 27.20 -18.71 -5.58
C MET A 336 27.23 -20.17 -5.10
N ARG A 337 28.36 -20.85 -5.33
CA ARG A 337 28.60 -22.20 -4.82
C ARG A 337 29.35 -22.14 -3.50
N HIS A 338 28.91 -22.91 -2.51
CA HIS A 338 29.56 -22.97 -1.19
C HIS A 338 29.85 -21.56 -0.64
N GLU A 339 28.79 -20.80 -0.37
CA GLU A 339 28.86 -19.39 0.07
C GLU A 339 29.72 -19.24 1.35
N LEU A 340 30.63 -18.24 1.38
CA LEU A 340 31.57 -17.95 2.48
C LEU A 340 31.75 -16.44 2.76
N TRP A 341 30.93 -15.56 2.19
CA TRP A 341 31.20 -14.11 2.11
C TRP A 341 30.02 -13.22 2.49
N ASP A 342 28.86 -13.78 2.84
CA ASP A 342 27.59 -13.02 2.93
C ASP A 342 27.24 -12.35 1.58
N TYR A 343 27.49 -13.04 0.47
CA TYR A 343 27.04 -12.63 -0.87
C TYR A 343 25.64 -13.15 -1.21
N ASP A 344 24.68 -12.79 -0.37
CA ASP A 344 23.26 -12.98 -0.64
C ASP A 344 22.83 -12.40 -1.99
N LEU A 345 21.83 -13.03 -2.59
CA LEU A 345 21.04 -12.41 -3.65
C LEU A 345 20.08 -11.40 -3.01
N ALA A 346 20.62 -10.21 -2.73
CA ALA A 346 19.95 -9.25 -1.87
C ALA A 346 18.98 -8.31 -2.60
N ALA A 347 18.78 -8.44 -3.92
CA ALA A 347 17.88 -7.59 -4.70
C ALA A 347 16.75 -8.43 -5.32
N ALA A 348 15.57 -7.83 -5.49
CA ALA A 348 14.52 -8.44 -6.29
C ALA A 348 15.04 -8.67 -7.73
N PRO A 349 14.81 -9.85 -8.33
CA PRO A 349 15.14 -10.08 -9.73
C PRO A 349 14.27 -9.19 -10.62
N VAL A 350 14.87 -8.44 -11.54
CA VAL A 350 14.14 -7.54 -12.44
C VAL A 350 13.68 -8.30 -13.67
N LEU A 351 12.38 -8.28 -13.98
CA LEU A 351 11.83 -8.95 -15.16
C LEU A 351 11.62 -7.95 -16.29
N THR A 352 12.11 -8.25 -17.48
CA THR A 352 11.95 -7.39 -18.64
C THR A 352 12.07 -8.17 -19.94
N ASP A 353 11.47 -7.69 -21.02
CA ASP A 353 11.58 -8.30 -22.33
C ASP A 353 12.70 -7.60 -23.12
N ILE A 354 13.57 -8.39 -23.73
CA ILE A 354 14.75 -7.89 -24.48
C ILE A 354 14.82 -8.53 -25.86
N VAL A 355 15.61 -7.92 -26.74
CA VAL A 355 15.93 -8.47 -28.06
C VAL A 355 17.42 -8.67 -28.19
N VAL A 356 17.88 -9.91 -28.23
CA VAL A 356 19.31 -10.26 -28.42
C VAL A 356 19.44 -11.01 -29.73
N ASP A 357 20.32 -10.53 -30.62
CA ASP A 357 20.55 -11.13 -31.94
C ASP A 357 19.25 -11.36 -32.76
N GLY A 358 18.28 -10.44 -32.61
CA GLY A 358 16.98 -10.50 -33.26
C GLY A 358 15.96 -11.45 -32.61
N GLN A 359 16.32 -12.14 -31.53
CA GLN A 359 15.43 -13.02 -30.76
C GLN A 359 14.84 -12.27 -29.57
N ARG A 360 13.50 -12.32 -29.44
CA ARG A 360 12.82 -11.82 -28.23
C ARG A 360 13.02 -12.82 -27.11
N ILE A 361 13.50 -12.33 -25.97
CA ILE A 361 13.71 -13.13 -24.77
C ILE A 361 12.98 -12.45 -23.61
N LYS A 362 12.20 -13.25 -22.87
CA LYS A 362 11.66 -12.85 -21.58
C LYS A 362 12.77 -12.97 -20.55
N ALA A 363 13.48 -11.89 -20.24
CA ALA A 363 14.64 -11.92 -19.37
C ALA A 363 14.28 -11.72 -17.89
N VAL A 364 15.11 -12.30 -17.02
CA VAL A 364 15.27 -11.95 -15.60
C VAL A 364 16.72 -11.53 -15.37
N ALA A 365 16.90 -10.34 -14.80
CA ALA A 365 18.19 -9.76 -14.46
C ALA A 365 18.36 -9.73 -12.93
N GLN A 366 19.34 -10.48 -12.42
CA GLN A 366 19.71 -10.51 -11.01
C GLN A 366 21.00 -9.72 -10.81
N VAL A 367 20.88 -8.52 -10.23
CA VAL A 367 22.04 -7.78 -9.69
C VAL A 367 22.45 -8.38 -8.35
N THR A 368 23.75 -8.47 -8.09
CA THR A 368 24.27 -9.25 -6.94
C THR A 368 25.22 -8.46 -6.04
N LYS A 369 25.38 -8.91 -4.79
CA LYS A 369 26.31 -8.31 -3.83
C LYS A 369 27.76 -8.36 -4.34
N GLN A 370 28.17 -9.37 -5.10
CA GLN A 370 29.51 -9.44 -5.68
C GLN A 370 29.73 -8.52 -6.89
N GLY A 371 28.73 -7.79 -7.39
CA GLY A 371 28.91 -6.79 -8.44
C GLY A 371 28.71 -7.26 -9.88
N PHE A 372 28.03 -8.40 -10.06
CA PHE A 372 27.62 -8.90 -11.38
C PHE A 372 26.12 -8.76 -11.60
N CYS A 373 25.71 -8.65 -12.86
CA CYS A 373 24.33 -8.86 -13.27
C CYS A 373 24.23 -10.19 -14.02
N PHE A 374 23.46 -11.13 -13.50
CA PHE A 374 23.16 -12.39 -14.17
C PHE A 374 21.87 -12.25 -14.95
N VAL A 375 21.94 -12.43 -16.27
CA VAL A 375 20.77 -12.30 -17.15
C VAL A 375 20.41 -13.67 -17.72
N LEU A 376 19.24 -14.15 -17.35
CA LEU A 376 18.71 -15.46 -17.72
C LEU A 376 17.37 -15.28 -18.45
N ASP A 377 17.00 -16.25 -19.28
CA ASP A 377 15.62 -16.41 -19.73
C ASP A 377 14.74 -16.82 -18.54
N ARG A 378 13.73 -16.01 -18.21
CA ARG A 378 12.89 -16.20 -17.02
C ARG A 378 11.94 -17.39 -17.16
N GLU A 379 11.67 -17.89 -18.35
CA GLU A 379 10.82 -19.07 -18.56
C GLU A 379 11.55 -20.38 -18.20
N ASN A 380 12.88 -20.44 -18.38
CA ASN A 380 13.63 -21.70 -18.31
C ASN A 380 15.00 -21.63 -17.61
N GLY A 381 15.44 -20.45 -17.18
CA GLY A 381 16.68 -20.25 -16.42
C GLY A 381 17.95 -20.34 -17.25
N LYS A 382 17.88 -20.44 -18.58
CA LYS A 382 19.07 -20.48 -19.43
C LYS A 382 19.75 -19.12 -19.46
N PRO A 383 21.08 -19.06 -19.37
CA PRO A 383 21.82 -17.81 -19.56
C PRO A 383 21.57 -17.20 -20.93
N VAL A 384 21.33 -15.89 -20.97
CA VAL A 384 21.23 -15.14 -22.24
C VAL A 384 22.59 -15.05 -22.92
N TRP A 385 23.64 -14.83 -22.15
CA TRP A 385 25.04 -14.86 -22.60
C TRP A 385 25.84 -15.92 -21.83
N PRO A 386 27.02 -16.34 -22.34
CA PRO A 386 27.85 -17.30 -21.65
C PRO A 386 28.19 -16.88 -20.23
N ILE A 387 28.10 -17.82 -19.29
CA ILE A 387 28.61 -17.68 -17.94
C ILE A 387 29.77 -18.65 -17.81
N GLU A 388 30.96 -18.12 -17.61
CA GLU A 388 32.17 -18.91 -17.50
C GLU A 388 32.32 -19.43 -16.08
N ASP A 389 32.54 -20.72 -15.94
CA ASP A 389 32.96 -21.28 -14.66
C ASP A 389 34.47 -21.07 -14.51
N ARG A 390 34.94 -20.27 -13.55
CA ARG A 390 36.38 -19.92 -13.40
C ARG A 390 36.91 -20.37 -12.06
N ALA A 391 38.20 -20.74 -12.02
CA ALA A 391 38.87 -21.11 -10.78
C ALA A 391 38.96 -19.92 -9.81
N VAL A 392 38.78 -20.19 -8.53
CA VAL A 392 38.86 -19.20 -7.45
C VAL A 392 39.80 -19.68 -6.34
N PRO A 393 40.28 -18.79 -5.44
CA PRO A 393 41.22 -19.19 -4.39
C PRO A 393 40.64 -20.25 -3.44
N ALA A 394 41.47 -21.22 -3.05
CA ALA A 394 41.11 -22.22 -2.05
C ALA A 394 41.24 -21.65 -0.63
N SER A 395 40.50 -22.23 0.32
CA SER A 395 40.67 -21.89 1.74
C SER A 395 41.92 -22.56 2.31
N THR A 396 42.61 -21.84 3.20
CA THR A 396 43.74 -22.35 3.98
C THR A 396 43.34 -22.79 5.39
N VAL A 397 42.08 -22.56 5.78
CA VAL A 397 41.60 -22.83 7.13
C VAL A 397 41.25 -24.30 7.30
N PRO A 398 41.73 -24.99 8.36
CA PRO A 398 41.45 -26.40 8.57
C PRO A 398 39.95 -26.75 8.56
N GLY A 399 39.61 -27.83 7.85
CA GLY A 399 38.25 -28.31 7.72
C GLY A 399 37.41 -27.58 6.66
N GLU A 400 37.83 -26.39 6.21
CA GLU A 400 37.14 -25.67 5.14
C GLU A 400 37.46 -26.27 3.76
N ARG A 401 36.43 -26.41 2.92
CA ARG A 401 36.53 -26.88 1.54
C ARG A 401 35.74 -25.92 0.64
N ALA A 402 36.30 -24.72 0.44
CA ALA A 402 35.76 -23.73 -0.48
C ALA A 402 35.57 -24.30 -1.89
N ALA A 403 34.56 -23.82 -2.62
CA ALA A 403 34.32 -24.20 -4.01
C ALA A 403 35.55 -23.88 -4.87
N ALA A 404 35.97 -24.84 -5.71
CA ALA A 404 37.14 -24.66 -6.58
C ALA A 404 36.88 -23.67 -7.73
N ARG A 405 35.61 -23.47 -8.09
CA ARG A 405 35.20 -22.64 -9.23
C ARG A 405 33.89 -21.92 -8.95
N GLN A 406 33.75 -20.70 -9.45
CA GLN A 406 32.53 -19.90 -9.39
C GLN A 406 32.06 -19.47 -10.78
N PRO A 407 30.75 -19.20 -10.97
CA PRO A 407 30.22 -18.62 -12.20
C PRO A 407 30.59 -17.13 -12.39
N PHE A 408 31.04 -16.76 -13.59
CA PHE A 408 31.35 -15.39 -14.00
C PHE A 408 30.60 -15.05 -15.30
N PRO A 409 29.57 -14.19 -15.26
CA PRO A 409 28.87 -13.80 -16.48
C PRO A 409 29.82 -13.02 -17.39
N THR A 410 29.80 -13.35 -18.68
CA THR A 410 30.60 -12.63 -19.69
C THR A 410 29.97 -11.29 -20.07
N ARG A 411 28.64 -11.19 -19.95
CA ARG A 411 27.86 -9.98 -20.19
C ARG A 411 26.67 -9.90 -19.21
N PRO A 412 26.31 -8.68 -18.78
CA PRO A 412 27.11 -7.46 -18.91
C PRO A 412 28.42 -7.53 -18.12
N PRO A 413 29.40 -6.64 -18.38
CA PRO A 413 30.59 -6.55 -17.54
C PRO A 413 30.19 -6.25 -16.08
N PRO A 414 31.03 -6.64 -15.09
CA PRO A 414 30.75 -6.31 -13.69
C PRO A 414 30.56 -4.81 -13.50
N PHE A 415 29.49 -4.43 -12.80
CA PHE A 415 29.17 -3.04 -12.50
C PHE A 415 29.89 -2.52 -11.25
N GLU A 416 30.50 -3.43 -10.47
CA GLU A 416 31.26 -3.08 -9.27
C GLU A 416 32.62 -3.78 -9.25
N ARG A 417 33.53 -3.29 -8.40
CA ARG A 417 34.89 -3.82 -8.23
C ARG A 417 34.87 -5.29 -7.80
N GLN A 418 35.82 -6.07 -8.33
CA GLN A 418 35.90 -7.53 -8.14
C GLN A 418 37.14 -7.91 -7.31
N GLY A 419 37.12 -7.58 -6.02
CA GLY A 419 38.26 -7.75 -5.09
C GLY A 419 38.98 -6.44 -4.77
N LEU A 420 40.04 -6.55 -3.98
CA LEU A 420 40.96 -5.47 -3.62
C LEU A 420 42.41 -5.91 -3.89
N LEU A 421 42.96 -5.42 -5.01
CA LEU A 421 44.33 -5.65 -5.46
C LEU A 421 45.17 -4.36 -5.29
N ALA A 422 46.50 -4.43 -5.45
CA ALA A 422 47.37 -3.27 -5.23
C ALA A 422 47.02 -2.06 -6.11
N ASP A 423 46.52 -2.29 -7.34
CA ASP A 423 46.14 -1.21 -8.25
C ASP A 423 44.76 -0.61 -7.95
N ASP A 424 43.98 -1.26 -7.10
CA ASP A 424 42.69 -0.76 -6.62
C ASP A 424 42.84 0.25 -5.48
N LEU A 425 43.99 0.31 -4.80
CA LEU A 425 44.22 1.19 -3.67
C LEU A 425 44.24 2.67 -4.09
N ILE A 426 43.77 3.56 -3.20
CA ILE A 426 43.83 5.01 -3.46
C ILE A 426 45.25 5.47 -3.80
N ASP A 427 45.34 6.39 -4.75
CA ASP A 427 46.62 6.96 -5.21
C ASP A 427 46.52 8.45 -5.54
N PHE A 428 45.63 9.18 -4.85
CA PHE A 428 45.51 10.64 -4.96
C PHE A 428 46.86 11.37 -4.74
N THR A 429 47.70 10.83 -3.85
CA THR A 429 49.11 11.21 -3.72
C THR A 429 49.97 9.97 -3.45
N PRO A 430 51.30 10.01 -3.73
CA PRO A 430 52.21 8.92 -3.39
C PRO A 430 52.17 8.52 -1.91
N GLU A 431 52.04 9.49 -1.00
CA GLU A 431 52.00 9.26 0.44
C GLU A 431 50.70 8.57 0.88
N LEU A 432 49.57 8.93 0.26
CA LEU A 432 48.31 8.22 0.49
C LEU A 432 48.38 6.79 -0.04
N ARG A 433 48.97 6.58 -1.22
CA ARG A 433 49.17 5.23 -1.78
C ARG A 433 50.03 4.36 -0.86
N GLN A 434 51.15 4.89 -0.38
CA GLN A 434 52.04 4.16 0.52
C GLN A 434 51.31 3.75 1.82
N ARG A 435 50.56 4.68 2.43
CA ARG A 435 49.79 4.37 3.65
C ARG A 435 48.68 3.35 3.39
N ALA A 436 48.05 3.37 2.21
CA ALA A 436 47.05 2.36 1.84
C ALA A 436 47.69 0.97 1.74
N GLN A 437 48.90 0.89 1.17
CA GLN A 437 49.69 -0.35 1.11
C GLN A 437 50.07 -0.84 2.51
N GLU A 438 50.47 0.06 3.41
CA GLU A 438 50.78 -0.28 4.81
C GLU A 438 49.54 -0.81 5.56
N ILE A 439 48.35 -0.25 5.31
CA ILE A 439 47.09 -0.71 5.91
C ILE A 439 46.73 -2.13 5.46
N ILE A 440 46.93 -2.47 4.19
CA ILE A 440 46.60 -3.81 3.67
C ILE A 440 47.69 -4.84 3.90
N ALA A 441 48.93 -4.43 4.17
CA ALA A 441 50.08 -5.34 4.30
C ALA A 441 49.87 -6.54 5.24
N PRO A 442 49.15 -6.43 6.39
CA PRO A 442 48.86 -7.57 7.25
C PRO A 442 47.93 -8.62 6.64
N TYR A 443 47.09 -8.23 5.67
CA TYR A 443 46.05 -9.07 5.07
C TYR A 443 46.40 -9.52 3.64
N GLY A 444 47.22 -8.73 2.94
CA GLY A 444 47.57 -8.95 1.53
C GLY A 444 46.46 -8.56 0.57
N GLU A 445 46.69 -8.83 -0.72
CA GLU A 445 45.68 -8.67 -1.76
C GLU A 445 44.58 -9.73 -1.62
N SER A 446 43.34 -9.33 -1.89
CA SER A 446 42.17 -10.20 -1.76
C SER A 446 41.39 -10.15 -3.08
N PRO A 447 41.64 -11.07 -4.05
CA PRO A 447 40.81 -11.17 -5.24
C PRO A 447 39.36 -11.53 -4.85
N LEU A 448 38.43 -11.30 -5.77
CA LEU A 448 37.05 -11.78 -5.60
C LEU A 448 37.03 -13.26 -5.22
N TYR A 449 36.22 -13.61 -4.22
CA TYR A 449 36.11 -14.95 -3.65
C TYR A 449 37.35 -15.47 -2.91
N ALA A 450 38.26 -14.60 -2.47
CA ALA A 450 39.24 -14.99 -1.45
C ALA A 450 38.50 -15.42 -0.17
N PRO A 451 38.66 -16.67 0.31
CA PRO A 451 37.94 -17.14 1.50
C PRO A 451 38.36 -16.37 2.77
N PRO A 452 37.49 -16.27 3.79
CA PRO A 452 37.88 -15.79 5.11
C PRO A 452 39.05 -16.59 5.71
N SER A 453 40.00 -15.87 6.32
CA SER A 453 41.21 -16.45 6.95
C SER A 453 41.24 -16.21 8.47
N LEU A 454 42.24 -16.76 9.16
CA LEU A 454 42.42 -16.51 10.60
C LEU A 454 43.01 -15.13 10.88
N GLU A 455 43.86 -14.65 9.99
CA GLU A 455 44.55 -13.35 10.04
C GLU A 455 43.65 -12.20 9.56
N GLY A 456 42.63 -12.52 8.78
CA GLY A 456 41.68 -11.59 8.18
C GLY A 456 41.81 -11.52 6.65
N THR A 457 40.67 -11.41 5.99
CA THR A 457 40.53 -11.25 4.54
C THR A 457 39.76 -9.97 4.27
N VAL A 458 40.23 -9.14 3.34
CA VAL A 458 39.49 -7.93 2.94
C VAL A 458 38.50 -8.31 1.83
N VAL A 459 37.24 -8.43 2.20
CA VAL A 459 36.16 -8.79 1.28
C VAL A 459 35.72 -7.54 0.51
N MET A 460 35.76 -7.61 -0.82
CA MET A 460 35.38 -6.53 -1.73
C MET A 460 34.69 -7.07 -3.00
N PRO A 461 33.43 -6.68 -3.29
CA PRO A 461 32.58 -5.78 -2.51
C PRO A 461 32.35 -6.32 -1.09
N GLY A 462 32.22 -5.47 -0.09
CA GLY A 462 32.07 -5.90 1.31
C GLY A 462 30.76 -6.64 1.57
N ILE A 463 30.44 -6.94 2.82
CA ILE A 463 29.21 -7.69 3.19
C ILE A 463 27.92 -6.93 2.85
N GLY A 464 28.02 -5.60 2.73
CA GLY A 464 26.94 -4.76 2.19
C GLY A 464 26.70 -4.95 0.69
N GLY A 465 27.63 -5.58 -0.03
CA GLY A 465 27.62 -5.81 -1.46
C GLY A 465 27.78 -4.54 -2.30
N GLY A 466 28.01 -4.74 -3.59
CA GLY A 466 27.89 -3.70 -4.62
C GLY A 466 26.44 -3.29 -4.79
N ALA A 467 25.58 -4.25 -5.19
CA ALA A 467 24.12 -4.08 -5.17
C ALA A 467 23.52 -4.77 -3.94
N ASN A 468 22.43 -4.21 -3.41
CA ASN A 468 21.70 -4.75 -2.26
C ASN A 468 20.18 -4.53 -2.46
N TRP A 469 19.38 -4.58 -1.41
CA TRP A 469 17.92 -4.58 -1.45
C TRP A 469 17.26 -3.33 -2.04
N SER A 470 18.00 -2.24 -2.23
CA SER A 470 17.54 -1.10 -3.05
C SER A 470 17.18 -1.50 -4.49
N GLY A 471 17.78 -2.58 -4.98
CA GLY A 471 17.53 -3.11 -6.31
C GLY A 471 18.08 -2.24 -7.43
N ALA A 472 17.58 -2.48 -8.64
CA ALA A 472 17.86 -1.71 -9.84
C ALA A 472 16.56 -1.15 -10.42
N ALA A 473 16.65 -0.19 -11.33
CA ALA A 473 15.51 0.25 -12.13
C ALA A 473 15.69 -0.16 -13.59
N VAL A 474 14.61 -0.45 -14.31
CA VAL A 474 14.67 -0.79 -15.73
C VAL A 474 13.67 0.04 -16.52
N ASP A 475 14.08 0.53 -17.69
CA ASP A 475 13.14 1.02 -18.70
C ASP A 475 12.69 -0.19 -19.53
N PRO A 476 11.48 -0.75 -19.31
CA PRO A 476 11.04 -1.95 -20.01
C PRO A 476 10.77 -1.71 -21.50
N GLN A 477 10.63 -0.46 -21.94
CA GLN A 477 10.45 -0.14 -23.36
C GLN A 477 11.78 -0.15 -24.11
N LYS A 478 12.86 0.24 -23.43
CA LYS A 478 14.21 0.29 -24.02
C LYS A 478 15.07 -0.92 -23.70
N GLY A 479 14.72 -1.71 -22.67
CA GLY A 479 15.56 -2.79 -22.16
C GLY A 479 16.84 -2.28 -21.51
N VAL A 480 16.81 -1.11 -20.87
CA VAL A 480 17.99 -0.51 -20.22
C VAL A 480 17.85 -0.60 -18.70
N LEU A 481 18.82 -1.24 -18.06
CA LEU A 481 18.90 -1.44 -16.61
C LEU A 481 19.84 -0.41 -15.98
N TYR A 482 19.41 0.20 -14.88
CA TYR A 482 20.16 1.17 -14.09
C TYR A 482 20.47 0.58 -12.72
N VAL A 483 21.76 0.28 -12.49
CA VAL A 483 22.21 -0.44 -11.29
C VAL A 483 22.94 0.54 -10.37
N PRO A 484 22.32 0.99 -9.26
CA PRO A 484 23.05 1.66 -8.20
C PRO A 484 23.96 0.67 -7.49
N SER A 485 25.22 1.04 -7.27
CA SER A 485 26.17 0.27 -6.48
C SER A 485 27.06 1.15 -5.62
N PHE A 486 27.66 0.54 -4.59
CA PHE A 486 28.66 1.21 -3.76
C PHE A 486 29.83 0.28 -3.44
N THR A 487 31.01 0.87 -3.27
CA THR A 487 32.24 0.16 -2.91
C THR A 487 32.51 0.35 -1.44
N HIS A 488 32.58 -0.76 -0.70
CA HIS A 488 32.87 -0.74 0.73
C HIS A 488 33.76 -1.92 1.11
N ALA A 489 34.86 -1.68 1.82
CA ALA A 489 35.79 -2.73 2.25
C ALA A 489 35.35 -3.30 3.61
N THR A 490 35.15 -4.61 3.68
CA THR A 490 34.86 -5.30 4.94
C THR A 490 36.02 -6.23 5.30
N LEU A 491 36.53 -6.13 6.53
CA LEU A 491 37.50 -7.10 7.03
C LEU A 491 36.73 -8.25 7.68
N VAL A 492 36.95 -9.48 7.22
CA VAL A 492 36.35 -10.70 7.76
C VAL A 492 37.45 -11.63 8.25
N TRP A 493 37.31 -12.19 9.45
CA TRP A 493 38.25 -13.19 9.99
C TRP A 493 37.50 -14.32 10.69
N LEU A 494 38.16 -15.48 10.76
CA LEU A 494 37.64 -16.65 11.44
C LEU A 494 38.23 -16.78 12.84
N GLN A 495 37.35 -16.97 13.81
CA GLN A 495 37.70 -17.26 15.18
C GLN A 495 37.46 -18.75 15.47
N LYS A 496 38.46 -19.43 16.01
CA LYS A 496 38.33 -20.83 16.45
C LYS A 496 37.42 -20.92 17.67
N SER A 497 36.54 -21.93 17.70
CA SER A 497 35.75 -22.22 18.89
C SER A 497 36.64 -22.57 20.08
N ALA A 498 36.24 -22.10 21.26
CA ALA A 498 36.89 -22.47 22.52
C ALA A 498 36.46 -23.85 23.03
N SER A 499 35.35 -24.38 22.52
CA SER A 499 34.81 -25.69 22.91
C SER A 499 35.37 -26.79 22.00
N PRO A 500 36.05 -27.82 22.55
CA PRO A 500 36.50 -28.97 21.75
C PRO A 500 35.36 -29.75 21.09
N ASP A 501 34.16 -29.67 21.67
CA ASP A 501 32.95 -30.36 21.20
C ASP A 501 32.04 -29.46 20.35
N ALA A 502 32.52 -28.27 19.95
CA ALA A 502 31.74 -27.39 19.08
C ALA A 502 31.48 -28.06 17.72
N TYR A 503 30.22 -27.96 17.28
CA TYR A 503 29.84 -28.43 15.94
C TYR A 503 30.56 -27.64 14.84
N HIS A 504 30.72 -26.33 15.02
CA HIS A 504 31.48 -25.46 14.13
C HIS A 504 32.86 -25.21 14.73
N ALA A 505 33.91 -25.72 14.09
CA ALA A 505 35.29 -25.53 14.56
C ALA A 505 35.73 -24.06 14.52
N TYR A 506 35.17 -23.29 13.59
CA TYR A 506 35.42 -21.86 13.41
C TYR A 506 34.10 -21.12 13.19
N PHE A 507 34.07 -19.84 13.55
CA PHE A 507 32.99 -18.93 13.25
C PHE A 507 33.49 -17.57 12.82
N GLY A 508 32.72 -16.88 11.97
CA GLY A 508 33.14 -15.62 11.42
C GLY A 508 32.93 -14.43 12.35
N ARG A 509 33.82 -13.46 12.19
CA ARG A 509 33.78 -12.12 12.74
C ARG A 509 34.09 -11.14 11.63
N PHE A 510 33.59 -9.92 11.77
CA PHE A 510 33.79 -8.90 10.77
C PHE A 510 33.93 -7.52 11.41
N SER A 511 34.65 -6.64 10.71
CA SER A 511 34.62 -5.20 10.94
C SER A 511 33.95 -4.57 9.74
N ASN A 512 32.87 -3.84 10.01
CA ASN A 512 32.08 -3.21 8.96
C ASN A 512 32.88 -2.25 8.11
N SER A 513 33.99 -1.67 8.57
CA SER A 513 34.82 -0.78 7.75
C SER A 513 36.30 -1.00 8.06
N LEU A 514 37.09 -1.25 7.02
CA LEU A 514 38.54 -1.08 7.07
C LEU A 514 38.86 0.33 6.56
N ALA A 515 39.07 1.27 7.48
CA ALA A 515 39.39 2.65 7.13
C ALA A 515 40.69 2.72 6.33
N GLY A 516 40.70 3.50 5.25
CA GLY A 516 41.90 3.82 4.51
C GLY A 516 42.70 4.96 5.16
N PRO A 517 43.75 5.42 4.47
CA PRO A 517 44.65 6.47 4.96
C PRO A 517 43.90 7.75 5.34
N ASP A 518 44.21 8.30 6.52
CA ASP A 518 43.61 9.51 7.06
C ASP A 518 42.07 9.48 7.16
N GLY A 519 41.45 8.29 7.14
CA GLY A 519 39.99 8.13 7.15
C GLY A 519 39.32 8.20 5.76
N LEU A 520 40.09 8.32 4.69
CA LEU A 520 39.58 8.14 3.32
C LEU A 520 39.23 6.66 3.05
N PRO A 521 38.38 6.35 2.06
CA PRO A 521 38.19 4.98 1.61
C PRO A 521 39.51 4.35 1.12
N LEU A 522 39.63 3.03 1.26
CA LEU A 522 40.85 2.30 0.93
C LEU A 522 41.08 2.14 -0.57
N SER A 523 40.00 1.99 -1.35
CA SER A 523 40.02 1.78 -2.79
C SER A 523 39.88 3.09 -3.57
N LYS A 524 40.18 3.08 -4.87
CA LYS A 524 39.89 4.20 -5.77
C LYS A 524 38.38 4.45 -5.95
N PRO A 525 37.96 5.71 -6.16
CA PRO A 525 36.58 6.07 -6.50
C PRO A 525 36.16 5.51 -7.89
N PRO A 526 34.86 5.52 -8.24
CA PRO A 526 33.75 6.07 -7.46
C PRO A 526 33.28 5.15 -6.32
N TYR A 527 33.00 5.71 -5.14
CA TYR A 527 32.55 4.94 -3.96
C TYR A 527 31.07 4.61 -3.99
N GLY A 528 30.29 5.42 -4.71
CA GLY A 528 28.89 5.19 -5.04
C GLY A 528 28.67 5.58 -6.49
N ARG A 529 27.93 4.76 -7.22
CA ARG A 529 27.76 4.93 -8.66
C ARG A 529 26.43 4.38 -9.14
N ILE A 530 26.01 4.81 -10.32
CA ILE A 530 25.01 4.11 -11.12
C ILE A 530 25.65 3.69 -12.43
N THR A 531 25.39 2.45 -12.85
CA THR A 531 25.77 1.91 -14.15
C THR A 531 24.52 1.65 -14.97
N ALA A 532 24.43 2.26 -16.16
CA ALA A 532 23.40 1.93 -17.14
C ALA A 532 23.89 0.81 -18.07
N ILE A 533 23.05 -0.19 -18.27
CA ILE A 533 23.35 -1.40 -19.03
C ILE A 533 22.24 -1.62 -20.04
N ASP A 534 22.57 -1.68 -21.33
CA ASP A 534 21.64 -2.12 -22.35
C ASP A 534 21.54 -3.65 -22.32
N LEU A 535 20.39 -4.18 -21.92
CA LEU A 535 20.15 -5.62 -21.84
C LEU A 535 19.86 -6.25 -23.21
N ASN A 536 19.71 -5.47 -24.28
CA ASN A 536 19.63 -6.03 -25.64
C ASN A 536 21.01 -6.46 -26.17
N SER A 537 22.08 -5.77 -25.75
CA SER A 537 23.46 -6.03 -26.17
C SER A 537 24.34 -6.64 -25.07
N GLY A 538 23.98 -6.40 -23.81
CA GLY A 538 24.80 -6.69 -22.64
C GLY A 538 25.95 -5.69 -22.44
N GLU A 539 25.88 -4.50 -23.05
CA GLU A 539 26.92 -3.48 -22.95
C GLU A 539 26.59 -2.45 -21.86
N ALA A 540 27.63 -1.98 -21.15
CA ALA A 540 27.49 -0.82 -20.28
C ALA A 540 27.45 0.45 -21.13
N LEU A 541 26.37 1.23 -21.00
CA LEU A 541 26.18 2.48 -21.74
C LEU A 541 26.98 3.62 -21.10
N TRP A 542 26.89 3.73 -19.78
CA TRP A 542 27.62 4.72 -18.99
C TRP A 542 27.70 4.29 -17.52
N MET A 543 28.68 4.84 -16.80
CA MET A 543 28.81 4.73 -15.35
C MET A 543 29.15 6.11 -14.79
N LYS A 544 28.43 6.55 -13.76
CA LYS A 544 28.63 7.87 -13.14
C LYS A 544 28.69 7.75 -11.62
N ALA A 545 29.56 8.55 -11.01
CA ALA A 545 29.57 8.73 -9.57
C ALA A 545 28.26 9.36 -9.11
N VAL A 546 27.77 8.88 -7.97
CA VAL A 546 26.49 9.29 -7.39
C VAL A 546 26.81 9.83 -6.00
N GLY A 547 26.99 11.15 -5.93
CA GLY A 547 27.32 11.90 -4.71
C GLY A 547 28.69 12.54 -4.71
N ARG A 548 28.84 13.61 -3.93
CA ARG A 548 30.11 14.35 -3.88
C ARG A 548 31.19 13.47 -3.28
N GLY A 549 30.85 12.67 -2.26
CA GLY A 549 31.83 11.85 -1.53
C GLY A 549 32.84 12.73 -0.76
N PRO A 550 34.03 12.22 -0.42
CA PRO A 550 34.98 12.91 0.45
C PRO A 550 35.79 14.02 -0.25
N VAL A 551 35.26 14.69 -1.28
CA VAL A 551 35.99 15.73 -2.05
C VAL A 551 36.50 16.88 -1.18
N ASP A 552 35.80 17.20 -0.10
CA ASP A 552 36.17 18.28 0.83
C ASP A 552 37.17 17.83 1.92
N HIS A 553 37.58 16.56 1.91
CA HIS A 553 38.49 16.00 2.90
C HIS A 553 39.86 16.72 2.89
N PRO A 554 40.43 17.11 4.06
CA PRO A 554 41.65 17.92 4.12
C PRO A 554 42.84 17.38 3.31
N ALA A 555 42.99 16.05 3.23
CA ALA A 555 44.06 15.40 2.49
C ALA A 555 43.92 15.48 0.95
N ILE A 556 42.73 15.76 0.40
CA ILE A 556 42.50 15.75 -1.06
C ILE A 556 41.77 16.97 -1.62
N ARG A 557 41.18 17.84 -0.78
CA ARG A 557 40.45 19.05 -1.21
C ARG A 557 41.25 19.99 -2.12
N HIS A 558 42.57 20.01 -1.97
CA HIS A 558 43.47 20.84 -2.78
C HIS A 558 43.60 20.36 -4.24
N LEU A 559 43.16 19.14 -4.54
CA LEU A 559 43.19 18.55 -5.87
C LEU A 559 42.02 18.99 -6.76
N GLY A 560 40.98 19.61 -6.20
CA GLY A 560 39.83 20.11 -6.97
C GLY A 560 39.06 19.01 -7.71
N LEU A 561 38.92 17.83 -7.10
CA LEU A 561 38.28 16.66 -7.70
C LEU A 561 36.77 16.88 -7.89
N SER A 562 36.21 16.29 -8.93
CA SER A 562 34.77 16.15 -9.11
C SER A 562 34.19 15.12 -8.12
N ASP A 563 32.87 14.93 -8.17
CA ASP A 563 32.13 13.93 -7.42
C ASP A 563 32.82 12.55 -7.41
N LEU A 564 33.09 12.04 -6.21
CA LEU A 564 33.76 10.75 -5.97
C LEU A 564 32.77 9.65 -5.61
N GLY A 565 31.50 9.96 -5.47
CA GLY A 565 30.45 9.01 -5.14
C GLY A 565 30.27 8.78 -3.64
N TRP A 566 29.06 8.37 -3.29
CA TRP A 566 28.58 8.13 -1.95
C TRP A 566 28.73 6.65 -1.54
N ASP A 567 29.51 6.35 -0.48
CA ASP A 567 29.88 4.98 -0.09
C ASP A 567 28.74 4.18 0.61
N ARG A 568 27.48 4.45 0.26
CA ARG A 568 26.31 3.76 0.80
C ARG A 568 25.29 3.46 -0.30
N ARG A 569 24.32 2.61 0.08
CA ARG A 569 23.14 2.29 -0.73
C ARG A 569 22.51 3.55 -1.32
N VAL A 570 22.10 3.45 -2.57
CA VAL A 570 21.36 4.46 -3.30
C VAL A 570 20.08 3.82 -3.79
N PHE A 571 18.98 4.54 -3.63
CA PHE A 571 17.64 4.07 -3.94
C PHE A 571 17.17 4.69 -5.28
N PRO A 572 16.87 3.87 -6.30
CA PRO A 572 16.51 4.36 -7.63
C PRO A 572 15.00 4.52 -7.82
N LEU A 573 14.59 5.46 -8.67
CA LEU A 573 13.26 5.57 -9.28
C LEU A 573 13.43 6.07 -10.72
N LEU A 574 12.77 5.42 -11.67
CA LEU A 574 12.90 5.76 -13.09
C LEU A 574 11.56 6.25 -13.67
N THR A 575 11.64 7.27 -14.52
CA THR A 575 10.56 7.74 -15.40
C THR A 575 11.06 7.70 -16.85
N PRO A 576 10.22 7.97 -17.86
CA PRO A 576 10.67 8.01 -19.25
C PRO A 576 11.80 9.02 -19.51
N SER A 577 11.86 10.09 -18.70
CA SER A 577 12.73 11.26 -18.93
C SER A 577 13.80 11.48 -17.86
N LEU A 578 13.66 10.88 -16.66
CA LEU A 578 14.51 11.10 -15.49
C LEU A 578 14.86 9.79 -14.77
N LEU A 579 16.10 9.70 -14.28
CA LEU A 579 16.53 8.72 -13.29
C LEU A 579 16.77 9.43 -11.96
N PHE A 580 15.95 9.12 -10.97
CA PHE A 580 16.12 9.60 -9.61
C PHE A 580 17.03 8.67 -8.80
N ALA A 581 17.85 9.26 -7.93
CA ALA A 581 18.73 8.56 -7.01
C ALA A 581 18.70 9.24 -5.64
N ALA A 582 18.32 8.50 -4.61
CA ALA A 582 18.30 8.99 -3.23
C ALA A 582 19.32 8.22 -2.37
N PRO A 583 20.39 8.86 -1.86
CA PRO A 583 21.41 8.18 -1.08
C PRO A 583 20.93 7.93 0.36
N HIS A 584 21.27 6.76 0.88
CA HIS A 584 21.14 6.38 2.30
C HIS A 584 22.14 7.18 3.16
N PRO A 585 21.90 7.52 4.44
CA PRO A 585 22.87 8.31 5.20
C PRO A 585 24.19 7.57 5.45
N ALA A 586 25.27 8.35 5.63
CA ALA A 586 26.65 7.87 5.79
C ALA A 586 26.82 7.17 7.13
N ASN A 587 26.17 7.74 8.15
CA ASN A 587 26.17 7.23 9.51
C ASN A 587 24.84 6.52 9.79
N SER A 588 24.87 5.19 9.79
CA SER A 588 23.76 4.32 10.15
C SER A 588 24.05 3.60 11.48
N LEU A 589 23.01 3.09 12.15
CA LEU A 589 23.11 2.42 13.46
C LEU A 589 24.10 1.25 13.52
N ARG A 590 24.65 0.79 12.38
CA ARG A 590 25.62 -0.32 12.29
C ARG A 590 26.95 0.05 11.65
N SER A 591 27.17 1.30 11.21
CA SER A 591 28.42 1.71 10.57
C SER A 591 29.33 2.46 11.55
N VAL A 592 30.64 2.31 11.36
CA VAL A 592 31.65 3.20 11.96
C VAL A 592 31.33 4.64 11.54
N GLN A 593 31.51 5.60 12.44
CA GLN A 593 31.33 7.02 12.12
C GLN A 593 32.27 7.40 10.96
N ASN A 594 31.69 7.69 9.79
CA ASN A 594 32.37 8.37 8.71
C ASN A 594 32.35 9.86 9.06
N TYR A 595 33.36 10.33 9.82
CA TYR A 595 33.43 11.72 10.33
C TYR A 595 33.73 12.79 9.26
N PHE A 596 33.85 12.39 7.98
CA PHE A 596 34.42 13.25 6.94
C PHE A 596 33.56 13.40 5.69
N VAL A 597 32.36 12.82 5.67
CA VAL A 597 31.39 13.02 4.60
C VAL A 597 30.09 13.50 5.22
N ASP A 598 29.61 14.67 4.81
CA ASP A 598 28.34 15.21 5.26
C ASP A 598 27.18 14.41 4.66
N ASP A 599 26.13 14.16 5.45
CA ASP A 599 24.92 13.48 4.98
C ASP A 599 24.29 14.24 3.80
N GLU A 600 24.30 13.62 2.62
CA GLU A 600 23.70 14.19 1.40
C GLU A 600 22.20 13.89 1.36
N ALA A 601 21.42 14.56 2.21
CA ALA A 601 19.96 14.43 2.25
C ALA A 601 19.29 15.05 1.00
N LEU A 602 19.54 14.45 -0.17
CA LEU A 602 19.14 14.95 -1.47
C LEU A 602 18.42 13.87 -2.27
N LEU A 603 17.47 14.28 -3.10
CA LEU A 603 16.97 13.49 -4.22
C LEU A 603 17.64 14.03 -5.49
N TRP A 604 18.55 13.27 -6.08
CA TRP A 604 19.17 13.66 -7.34
C TRP A 604 18.35 13.19 -8.53
N ALA A 605 18.32 14.00 -9.58
CA ALA A 605 17.72 13.68 -10.86
C ALA A 605 18.80 13.70 -11.95
N TYR A 606 18.87 12.61 -12.71
CA TYR A 606 19.82 12.40 -13.79
C TYR A 606 19.11 12.20 -15.12
N ASP A 607 19.78 12.55 -16.21
CA ASP A 607 19.38 12.13 -17.54
C ASP A 607 19.66 10.63 -17.71
N PRO A 608 18.65 9.77 -17.93
CA PRO A 608 18.83 8.33 -18.06
C PRO A 608 19.65 7.92 -19.31
N ALA A 609 19.79 8.79 -20.32
CA ALA A 609 20.51 8.47 -21.54
C ALA A 609 22.03 8.59 -21.40
N ASN A 610 22.53 9.50 -20.55
CA ASN A 610 23.96 9.79 -20.42
C ASN A 610 24.48 9.88 -18.97
N GLY A 611 23.57 9.86 -17.99
CA GLY A 611 23.88 9.94 -16.56
C GLY A 611 24.30 11.34 -16.08
N ASP A 612 24.06 12.39 -16.85
CA ASP A 612 24.36 13.75 -16.42
C ASP A 612 23.35 14.21 -15.36
N ARG A 613 23.86 14.85 -14.29
CA ARG A 613 23.02 15.37 -13.21
C ARG A 613 22.27 16.60 -13.71
N LEU A 614 20.94 16.55 -13.66
CA LEU A 614 20.04 17.62 -14.09
C LEU A 614 19.63 18.52 -12.93
N ALA A 615 19.32 17.92 -11.78
CA ALA A 615 18.90 18.66 -10.59
C ALA A 615 19.19 17.89 -9.30
N SER A 616 19.09 18.60 -8.18
CA SER A 616 19.07 18.05 -6.82
C SER A 616 17.97 18.73 -6.01
N VAL A 617 17.15 17.95 -5.34
CA VAL A 617 16.09 18.44 -4.45
C VAL A 617 16.46 18.13 -3.01
N GLU A 618 16.44 19.11 -2.13
CA GLU A 618 16.72 18.91 -0.71
C GLU A 618 15.60 18.13 -0.02
N LEU A 619 16.01 17.16 0.80
CA LEU A 619 15.12 16.37 1.66
C LEU A 619 15.38 16.71 3.14
N PRO A 620 14.37 16.59 4.03
CA PRO A 620 14.58 16.76 5.47
C PRO A 620 15.52 15.72 6.11
N GLY A 621 15.79 14.64 5.38
CA GLY A 621 16.73 13.59 5.76
C GLY A 621 16.98 12.65 4.59
N ASN A 622 18.06 11.88 4.66
CA ASN A 622 18.37 10.87 3.66
C ASN A 622 17.27 9.81 3.55
N ALA A 623 17.11 9.29 2.34
CA ALA A 623 16.21 8.17 2.08
C ALA A 623 16.67 6.93 2.85
N ARG A 624 15.68 6.14 3.28
CA ARG A 624 15.90 4.88 3.99
C ARG A 624 15.27 3.68 3.28
N GLY A 625 14.51 3.92 2.21
CA GLY A 625 13.91 2.95 1.28
C GLY A 625 13.72 3.57 -0.11
N ASN A 626 13.11 2.82 -1.04
CA ASN A 626 12.94 3.29 -2.42
C ASN A 626 11.99 4.49 -2.49
N PRO A 627 12.36 5.58 -3.19
CA PRO A 627 11.39 6.57 -3.63
C PRO A 627 10.40 5.92 -4.60
N MET A 628 9.16 6.38 -4.58
CA MET A 628 8.10 5.89 -5.47
C MET A 628 7.35 7.06 -6.07
N SER A 629 6.64 6.84 -7.17
CA SER A 629 5.83 7.88 -7.81
C SER A 629 4.42 7.41 -8.11
N LEU A 630 3.45 8.28 -7.88
CA LEU A 630 2.04 8.04 -8.14
C LEU A 630 1.37 9.24 -8.79
N ALA A 631 0.17 9.02 -9.34
CA ALA A 631 -0.75 10.09 -9.70
C ALA A 631 -1.92 10.14 -8.71
N VAL A 632 -2.25 11.33 -8.22
CA VAL A 632 -3.43 11.59 -7.39
C VAL A 632 -3.99 12.97 -7.75
N ASP A 633 -5.30 13.06 -7.93
CA ASP A 633 -6.00 14.30 -8.31
C ASP A 633 -5.38 15.02 -9.52
N GLY A 634 -4.96 14.25 -10.54
CA GLY A 634 -4.33 14.79 -11.76
C GLY A 634 -2.88 15.26 -11.57
N ARG A 635 -2.27 15.01 -10.41
CA ARG A 635 -0.90 15.42 -10.07
C ARG A 635 0.01 14.22 -9.87
N GLN A 636 1.22 14.31 -10.40
CA GLN A 636 2.29 13.37 -10.11
C GLN A 636 2.99 13.77 -8.81
N LEU A 637 3.11 12.80 -7.90
CA LEU A 637 3.89 12.92 -6.67
C LEU A 637 5.08 11.97 -6.69
N ILE A 638 6.14 12.33 -5.98
CA ILE A 638 7.25 11.43 -5.60
C ILE A 638 7.26 11.34 -4.09
N VAL A 639 7.11 10.14 -3.53
CA VAL A 639 7.13 9.92 -2.08
C VAL A 639 8.43 9.22 -1.69
N VAL A 640 9.12 9.79 -0.70
CA VAL A 640 10.42 9.30 -0.22
C VAL A 640 10.31 8.91 1.26
N PRO A 641 10.60 7.64 1.64
CA PRO A 641 10.67 7.24 3.03
C PRO A 641 11.99 7.69 3.66
N ILE A 642 11.91 8.40 4.79
CA ILE A 642 13.04 8.88 5.56
C ILE A 642 12.90 8.50 7.04
N GLY A 643 13.98 8.66 7.80
CA GLY A 643 13.95 8.52 9.26
C GLY A 643 13.89 7.09 9.79
N GLY A 644 13.37 6.91 11.00
CA GLY A 644 13.57 5.70 11.79
C GLY A 644 14.95 5.62 12.45
N GLY A 645 15.11 4.73 13.42
CA GLY A 645 16.31 4.62 14.24
C GLY A 645 16.31 5.61 15.40
N ASP A 646 17.01 6.73 15.24
CA ASP A 646 17.16 7.79 16.25
C ASP A 646 16.15 8.94 16.11
N ARG A 647 15.30 8.88 15.08
CA ARG A 647 14.33 9.91 14.69
C ARG A 647 13.03 9.25 14.22
N PRO A 648 11.89 9.96 14.19
CA PRO A 648 10.65 9.37 13.71
C PRO A 648 10.79 8.84 12.27
N ALA A 649 10.09 7.75 11.97
CA ALA A 649 9.86 7.33 10.59
C ALA A 649 8.91 8.30 9.90
N GLU A 650 9.22 8.72 8.67
CA GLU A 650 8.42 9.69 7.93
C GLU A 650 8.32 9.36 6.43
N LEU A 651 7.22 9.78 5.82
CA LEU A 651 7.11 9.91 4.36
C LEU A 651 7.15 11.37 3.96
N VAL A 652 7.94 11.70 2.94
CA VAL A 652 8.02 13.04 2.36
C VAL A 652 7.47 12.98 0.93
N ALA A 653 6.38 13.70 0.67
CA ALA A 653 5.84 13.82 -0.67
C ALA A 653 6.31 15.09 -1.35
N LEU A 654 6.94 14.91 -2.50
CA LEU A 654 7.38 15.95 -3.41
C LEU A 654 6.40 16.04 -4.59
N GLY A 655 6.20 17.23 -5.10
CA GLY A 655 5.52 17.45 -6.37
C GLY A 655 5.75 18.85 -6.89
N LEU A 656 5.26 19.12 -8.10
CA LEU A 656 5.30 20.47 -8.65
C LEU A 656 4.43 21.39 -7.78
N PRO A 657 4.87 22.65 -7.58
CA PRO A 657 4.07 23.62 -6.87
C PRO A 657 2.76 23.80 -7.62
N LEU A 658 1.67 23.81 -6.86
CA LEU A 658 0.36 24.18 -7.39
C LEU A 658 0.44 25.54 -8.08
N SER A 659 -0.27 25.73 -9.19
CA SER A 659 -0.52 27.04 -9.81
C SER A 659 -1.19 28.01 -8.82
N GLU A 660 -1.30 29.31 -9.12
CA GLU A 660 -2.01 30.22 -8.21
C GLU A 660 -3.47 29.82 -7.98
N ASP A 661 -4.14 29.35 -9.03
CA ASP A 661 -5.53 28.89 -8.99
C ASP A 661 -5.66 27.59 -8.20
N GLU A 662 -4.76 26.62 -8.42
CA GLU A 662 -4.75 25.40 -7.62
C GLU A 662 -4.30 25.65 -6.19
N ARG A 663 -3.39 26.60 -5.93
CA ARG A 663 -3.05 27.05 -4.58
C ARG A 663 -4.24 27.74 -3.94
N ALA A 664 -5.08 28.45 -4.69
CA ALA A 664 -6.30 29.04 -4.15
C ALA A 664 -7.28 27.91 -3.77
N ALA A 665 -7.50 26.92 -4.65
CA ALA A 665 -8.32 25.75 -4.38
C ALA A 665 -7.80 24.88 -3.20
N ASP A 666 -6.49 24.60 -3.15
CA ASP A 666 -5.83 23.83 -2.10
C ASP A 666 -5.74 24.61 -0.78
N ARG A 667 -5.53 25.94 -0.82
CA ARG A 667 -5.67 26.79 0.38
C ARG A 667 -7.11 26.77 0.92
N LEU A 668 -8.12 26.76 0.06
CA LEU A 668 -9.52 26.60 0.45
C LEU A 668 -9.82 25.20 1.05
N LEU A 669 -9.02 24.19 0.71
CA LEU A 669 -9.11 22.82 1.24
C LEU A 669 -8.27 22.57 2.51
N ARG A 670 -7.10 23.23 2.66
CA ARG A 670 -6.11 22.98 3.74
C ARG A 670 -6.07 24.03 4.86
N LEU A 671 -6.59 25.24 4.67
CA LEU A 671 -6.61 26.27 5.72
C LEU A 671 -7.69 25.96 6.77
N ASP A 672 -7.31 25.26 7.85
CA ASP A 672 -7.57 25.64 9.25
C ASP A 672 -7.58 24.46 10.22
N ALA A 673 -6.40 24.06 10.66
CA ALA A 673 -6.25 23.56 12.01
C ALA A 673 -6.00 24.79 12.92
N ASP A 674 -7.04 25.26 13.61
CA ASP A 674 -7.04 26.30 14.66
C ASP A 674 -6.66 27.74 14.26
N HIS A 675 -7.50 28.43 13.47
CA HIS A 675 -7.45 29.90 13.46
C HIS A 675 -8.02 30.45 14.78
N PRO A 676 -7.26 31.23 15.59
CA PRO A 676 -7.66 31.64 16.94
C PRO A 676 -8.90 32.55 17.00
N ARG A 677 -9.38 33.03 15.84
CA ARG A 677 -10.58 33.88 15.73
C ARG A 677 -11.78 33.15 15.12
N TYR A 678 -11.62 31.91 14.66
CA TYR A 678 -12.73 31.13 14.08
C TYR A 678 -13.88 30.99 15.08
N TYR A 679 -13.58 30.55 16.30
CA TYR A 679 -14.59 30.39 17.35
C TYR A 679 -15.24 31.72 17.77
N ARG A 680 -14.51 32.84 17.67
CA ARG A 680 -15.10 34.17 17.90
C ARG A 680 -16.08 34.58 16.80
N ALA A 681 -15.76 34.29 15.54
CA ALA A 681 -16.68 34.50 14.43
C ALA A 681 -17.91 33.57 14.53
N LEU A 682 -17.67 32.33 15.00
CA LEU A 682 -18.70 31.34 15.25
C LEU A 682 -19.67 31.76 16.37
N ASP A 683 -19.15 32.34 17.47
CA ASP A 683 -19.95 32.94 18.55
C ASP A 683 -20.76 34.15 18.07
N ALA A 684 -20.14 35.04 17.29
CA ALA A 684 -20.82 36.21 16.71
C ALA A 684 -21.95 35.79 15.76
N LEU A 685 -21.73 34.74 14.96
CA LEU A 685 -22.76 34.10 14.14
C LEU A 685 -23.89 33.56 15.02
N ASP A 686 -23.59 32.79 16.07
CA ASP A 686 -24.60 32.25 17.00
C ASP A 686 -25.42 33.34 17.72
N GLY A 687 -24.78 34.47 18.03
CA GLY A 687 -25.41 35.63 18.66
C GLY A 687 -26.19 36.53 17.69
N GLY A 688 -26.11 36.29 16.37
CA GLY A 688 -26.68 37.18 15.36
C GLY A 688 -25.97 38.55 15.28
N GLU A 689 -24.73 38.66 15.76
CA GLU A 689 -23.97 39.90 15.91
C GLU A 689 -23.34 40.36 14.57
N MET A 690 -24.18 40.79 13.63
CA MET A 690 -23.78 41.17 12.27
C MET A 690 -22.64 42.19 12.19
N ALA A 691 -22.60 43.18 13.09
CA ALA A 691 -21.53 44.18 13.10
C ALA A 691 -20.18 43.58 13.47
N VAL A 692 -20.16 42.69 14.47
CA VAL A 692 -18.94 41.98 14.91
C VAL A 692 -18.47 41.02 13.84
N LEU A 693 -19.39 40.25 13.25
CA LEU A 693 -19.06 39.31 12.18
C LEU A 693 -18.52 40.03 10.93
N ARG A 694 -19.17 41.13 10.51
CA ARG A 694 -18.70 41.95 9.39
C ARG A 694 -17.31 42.53 9.63
N GLN A 695 -17.07 43.07 10.83
CA GLN A 695 -15.74 43.59 11.19
C GLN A 695 -14.68 42.47 11.18
N LEU A 696 -15.00 41.29 11.73
CA LEU A 696 -14.10 40.15 11.72
C LEU A 696 -13.76 39.69 10.30
N LEU A 697 -14.74 39.63 9.39
CA LEU A 697 -14.52 39.25 7.99
C LEU A 697 -13.73 40.32 7.22
N GLN A 698 -13.91 41.61 7.53
CA GLN A 698 -13.13 42.70 6.95
C GLN A 698 -11.67 42.69 7.42
N ASP A 699 -11.45 42.53 8.72
CA ASP A 699 -10.11 42.49 9.32
C ASP A 699 -9.37 41.19 8.98
N HIS A 700 -10.12 40.10 8.78
CA HIS A 700 -9.61 38.76 8.53
C HIS A 700 -10.43 38.05 7.42
N PRO A 701 -10.23 38.40 6.14
CA PRO A 701 -10.98 37.84 5.01
C PRO A 701 -10.92 36.30 4.92
N GLN A 702 -9.84 35.69 5.39
CA GLN A 702 -9.70 34.23 5.45
C GLN A 702 -10.77 33.53 6.30
N LEU A 703 -11.45 34.25 7.21
CA LEU A 703 -12.53 33.69 8.03
C LEU A 703 -13.75 33.25 7.21
N GLY A 704 -13.95 33.77 5.99
CA GLY A 704 -15.06 33.35 5.14
C GLY A 704 -14.98 31.89 4.70
N VAL A 705 -13.75 31.35 4.60
CA VAL A 705 -13.46 29.99 4.10
C VAL A 705 -12.82 29.11 5.16
N ALA A 706 -12.62 29.68 6.35
CA ALA A 706 -12.05 29.05 7.50
C ALA A 706 -12.83 27.80 7.95
N ARG A 707 -12.12 26.81 8.49
CA ARG A 707 -12.69 25.53 8.96
C ARG A 707 -12.49 25.33 10.46
N GLY A 708 -13.50 24.76 11.12
CA GLY A 708 -13.48 24.47 12.54
C GLY A 708 -13.16 23.00 12.83
N TYR A 709 -12.29 22.76 13.82
CA TYR A 709 -11.98 21.43 14.34
C TYR A 709 -12.58 21.26 15.75
N LEU A 710 -13.88 21.03 15.82
CA LEU A 710 -14.54 20.77 17.10
C LEU A 710 -14.16 19.36 17.61
N GLY A 711 -13.02 19.27 18.30
CA GLY A 711 -12.62 18.07 19.05
C GLY A 711 -13.62 17.79 20.17
N GLN A 712 -14.22 16.59 20.17
CA GLN A 712 -15.04 15.96 21.22
C GLN A 712 -16.23 16.74 21.85
N ALA A 713 -16.41 18.05 21.61
CA ALA A 713 -17.41 18.86 22.33
C ALA A 713 -18.85 18.72 21.80
N HIS A 714 -19.06 18.22 20.57
CA HIS A 714 -20.39 18.21 19.94
C HIS A 714 -20.85 16.86 19.36
N GLY A 715 -20.06 15.79 19.51
CA GLY A 715 -20.50 14.39 19.30
C GLY A 715 -20.95 13.99 17.88
N TYR A 716 -20.79 14.84 16.85
CA TYR A 716 -21.27 14.57 15.50
C TYR A 716 -20.12 14.61 14.46
N PRO A 717 -19.79 13.46 13.83
CA PRO A 717 -18.71 13.39 12.82
C PRO A 717 -18.93 14.26 11.58
N SER A 718 -20.18 14.56 11.20
CA SER A 718 -20.52 15.27 9.96
C SER A 718 -20.20 16.77 9.97
N LEU A 719 -19.92 17.38 11.13
CA LEU A 719 -19.51 18.79 11.23
C LEU A 719 -18.00 18.97 11.43
N ARG A 720 -17.21 17.90 11.35
CA ARG A 720 -15.75 18.02 11.38
C ARG A 720 -15.28 18.76 10.12
N GLY A 721 -14.43 19.78 10.29
CA GLY A 721 -13.94 20.60 9.18
C GLY A 721 -15.01 21.51 8.56
N ALA A 722 -16.09 21.83 9.29
CA ALA A 722 -17.15 22.73 8.84
C ALA A 722 -16.64 24.17 8.69
N THR A 723 -17.15 24.89 7.68
CA THR A 723 -16.95 26.35 7.54
C THR A 723 -18.00 27.14 8.31
N LEU A 724 -17.83 28.45 8.48
CA LEU A 724 -18.87 29.31 9.06
C LEU A 724 -20.22 29.18 8.31
N LEU A 725 -20.19 28.94 6.99
CA LEU A 725 -21.40 28.77 6.18
C LEU A 725 -22.15 27.45 6.52
N HIS A 726 -21.42 26.36 6.75
CA HIS A 726 -22.02 25.12 7.28
C HIS A 726 -22.68 25.33 8.64
N HIS A 727 -22.10 26.21 9.45
CA HIS A 727 -22.62 26.55 10.76
C HIS A 727 -23.88 27.43 10.71
N VAL A 728 -24.07 28.25 9.67
CA VAL A 728 -25.35 28.91 9.36
C VAL A 728 -26.42 27.90 8.94
N ALA A 729 -26.02 26.79 8.31
CA ALA A 729 -26.95 25.76 7.86
C ALA A 729 -27.54 24.92 9.01
N GLY A 730 -26.83 24.82 10.15
CA GLY A 730 -27.31 24.32 11.45
C GLY A 730 -27.77 22.85 11.49
N HIS A 731 -27.19 22.02 12.35
CA HIS A 731 -27.74 20.70 12.72
C HIS A 731 -28.11 20.65 14.21
N ALA A 732 -28.98 19.71 14.60
CA ALA A 732 -29.79 19.72 15.83
C ALA A 732 -29.05 19.83 17.19
N THR A 733 -27.73 19.80 17.23
CA THR A 733 -26.90 19.77 18.43
C THR A 733 -26.30 21.12 18.83
N ARG A 734 -26.56 22.20 18.07
CA ARG A 734 -26.11 23.58 18.36
C ARG A 734 -27.23 24.47 18.94
N LYS A 735 -26.90 25.72 19.28
CA LYS A 735 -27.84 26.80 19.60
C LYS A 735 -28.85 27.01 18.46
N ARG A 736 -30.04 27.53 18.79
CA ARG A 736 -31.07 27.89 17.80
C ARG A 736 -30.50 28.91 16.81
N LEU A 737 -30.82 28.74 15.52
CA LEU A 737 -30.41 29.70 14.49
C LEU A 737 -30.95 31.10 14.82
N PRO A 738 -30.13 32.15 14.66
CA PRO A 738 -30.57 33.52 14.88
C PRO A 738 -31.58 33.95 13.81
N GLU A 739 -32.46 34.89 14.14
CA GLU A 739 -33.50 35.39 13.22
C GLU A 739 -32.92 36.01 11.93
N ASN A 740 -31.68 36.48 11.98
CA ASN A 740 -30.97 37.07 10.84
C ASN A 740 -30.02 36.08 10.12
N ALA A 741 -30.21 34.77 10.27
CA ALA A 741 -29.33 33.75 9.66
C ALA A 741 -29.19 33.88 8.13
N VAL A 742 -30.26 34.28 7.42
CA VAL A 742 -30.22 34.51 5.97
C VAL A 742 -29.23 35.64 5.62
N ALA A 743 -29.31 36.76 6.34
CA ALA A 743 -28.38 37.88 6.15
C ALA A 743 -26.93 37.52 6.52
N ILE A 744 -26.73 36.60 7.46
CA ILE A 744 -25.41 36.06 7.78
C ILE A 744 -24.90 35.17 6.64
N ALA A 745 -25.73 34.28 6.08
CA ALA A 745 -25.35 33.47 4.93
C ALA A 745 -24.93 34.35 3.74
N GLU A 746 -25.74 35.36 3.40
CA GLU A 746 -25.42 36.33 2.35
C GLU A 746 -24.12 37.08 2.65
N LEU A 747 -23.91 37.54 3.89
CA LEU A 747 -22.66 38.20 4.30
C LEU A 747 -21.44 37.29 4.10
N LEU A 748 -21.52 36.02 4.48
CA LEU A 748 -20.44 35.07 4.32
C LEU A 748 -20.14 34.81 2.84
N LEU A 749 -21.17 34.62 2.02
CA LEU A 749 -21.05 34.45 0.56
C LEU A 749 -20.40 35.68 -0.09
N ASP A 750 -20.84 36.89 0.28
CA ASP A 750 -20.24 38.16 -0.18
C ASP A 750 -18.76 38.30 0.21
N HIS A 751 -18.33 37.60 1.27
CA HIS A 751 -16.94 37.59 1.76
C HIS A 751 -16.20 36.29 1.39
N GLY A 752 -16.59 35.65 0.29
CA GLY A 752 -15.84 34.57 -0.34
C GLY A 752 -16.06 33.19 0.26
N ALA A 753 -17.10 32.98 1.08
CA ALA A 753 -17.45 31.65 1.53
C ALA A 753 -17.78 30.73 0.34
N VAL A 754 -17.18 29.54 0.32
CA VAL A 754 -17.43 28.53 -0.71
C VAL A 754 -18.77 27.87 -0.42
N VAL A 755 -19.75 28.11 -1.30
CA VAL A 755 -21.15 27.71 -1.12
C VAL A 755 -21.35 26.19 -1.05
N ASP A 756 -20.61 25.43 -1.86
CA ASP A 756 -20.62 23.96 -1.90
C ASP A 756 -19.40 23.35 -1.20
N ALA A 757 -18.83 24.06 -0.22
CA ALA A 757 -17.78 23.48 0.60
C ALA A 757 -18.27 22.16 1.22
N VAL A 758 -17.41 21.15 1.30
CA VAL A 758 -17.75 19.85 1.87
C VAL A 758 -17.03 19.69 3.20
N THR A 759 -17.75 19.31 4.27
CA THR A 759 -17.17 18.89 5.55
C THR A 759 -16.30 17.64 5.41
N GLU A 760 -15.48 17.31 6.40
CA GLU A 760 -14.75 16.02 6.40
C GLU A 760 -15.69 14.81 6.45
N GLY A 761 -16.93 15.00 6.91
CA GLY A 761 -17.98 13.98 6.90
C GLY A 761 -18.82 13.95 5.62
N GLY A 762 -18.45 14.69 4.58
CA GLY A 762 -19.09 14.62 3.26
C GLY A 762 -20.33 15.51 3.05
N ALA A 763 -20.72 16.32 4.03
CA ALA A 763 -21.92 17.18 3.94
C ALA A 763 -21.60 18.58 3.40
N THR A 764 -22.46 19.12 2.53
CA THR A 764 -22.45 20.53 2.07
C THR A 764 -23.36 21.43 2.93
N PRO A 765 -23.25 22.78 2.87
CA PRO A 765 -24.23 23.67 3.50
C PRO A 765 -25.66 23.41 3.04
N LEU A 766 -25.87 23.14 1.74
CA LEU A 766 -27.20 22.84 1.20
C LEU A 766 -27.74 21.50 1.73
N GLU A 767 -26.88 20.49 1.87
CA GLU A 767 -27.23 19.20 2.50
C GLU A 767 -27.68 19.39 3.95
N LEU A 768 -26.93 20.21 4.71
CA LEU A 768 -27.25 20.49 6.11
C LEU A 768 -28.56 21.26 6.26
N VAL A 769 -28.82 22.29 5.44
CA VAL A 769 -30.09 23.05 5.48
C VAL A 769 -31.27 22.13 5.11
N ALA A 770 -31.12 21.27 4.10
CA ALA A 770 -32.18 20.37 3.65
C ALA A 770 -32.69 19.44 4.77
N GLY A 771 -31.79 18.96 5.63
CA GLY A 771 -32.12 18.11 6.79
C GLY A 771 -32.27 18.86 8.13
N SER A 772 -32.22 20.19 8.16
CA SER A 772 -32.11 20.95 9.41
C SER A 772 -33.44 21.18 10.14
N ALA A 773 -33.62 20.49 11.27
CA ALA A 773 -34.74 20.77 12.19
C ALA A 773 -34.69 22.20 12.76
N HIS A 774 -33.50 22.77 12.96
CA HIS A 774 -33.31 24.12 13.50
C HIS A 774 -33.71 25.19 12.50
N ALA A 775 -33.34 25.03 11.23
CA ALA A 775 -33.76 25.93 10.16
C ALA A 775 -35.29 25.91 10.01
N ARG A 776 -35.91 24.74 10.13
CA ARG A 776 -37.37 24.62 10.21
C ARG A 776 -37.92 25.37 11.42
N TRP A 777 -37.44 25.12 12.64
CA TRP A 777 -37.99 25.76 13.85
C TRP A 777 -37.80 27.28 13.88
N ALA A 778 -36.85 27.80 13.09
CA ALA A 778 -36.67 29.23 12.86
C ALA A 778 -37.58 29.77 11.74
N GLY A 779 -38.18 28.90 10.92
CA GLY A 779 -38.94 29.29 9.73
C GLY A 779 -38.07 29.77 8.57
N LEU A 780 -36.75 29.52 8.61
CA LEU A 780 -35.76 30.09 7.69
C LEU A 780 -35.27 29.13 6.61
N GLN A 781 -35.77 27.89 6.60
CA GLN A 781 -35.21 26.80 5.78
C GLN A 781 -35.29 27.10 4.27
N SER A 782 -36.45 27.53 3.78
CA SER A 782 -36.66 27.88 2.37
C SER A 782 -35.84 29.09 1.94
N GLU A 783 -35.70 30.09 2.82
CA GLU A 783 -34.96 31.32 2.54
C GLU A 783 -33.45 31.08 2.53
N LEU A 784 -32.95 30.21 3.42
CA LEU A 784 -31.56 29.76 3.41
C LEU A 784 -31.24 28.95 2.16
N ILE A 785 -32.13 28.05 1.71
CA ILE A 785 -31.97 27.34 0.43
C ILE A 785 -31.87 28.35 -0.72
N ALA A 786 -32.77 29.33 -0.78
CA ALA A 786 -32.74 30.35 -1.82
C ALA A 786 -31.46 31.20 -1.78
N ALA A 787 -30.98 31.57 -0.58
CA ALA A 787 -29.74 32.32 -0.42
C ALA A 787 -28.51 31.52 -0.88
N LEU A 788 -28.44 30.22 -0.55
CA LEU A 788 -27.36 29.33 -0.99
C LEU A 788 -27.40 29.12 -2.52
N VAL A 789 -28.57 28.86 -3.11
CA VAL A 789 -28.70 28.71 -4.57
C VAL A 789 -28.33 30.00 -5.29
N LYS A 790 -28.77 31.16 -4.79
CA LYS A 790 -28.34 32.48 -5.32
C LYS A 790 -26.83 32.68 -5.19
N GLY A 791 -26.22 32.13 -4.15
CA GLY A 791 -24.77 32.07 -3.95
C GLY A 791 -24.03 31.06 -4.84
N GLY A 792 -24.74 30.31 -5.68
CA GLY A 792 -24.19 29.36 -6.64
C GLY A 792 -24.20 27.90 -6.19
N ALA A 793 -24.96 27.53 -5.16
CA ALA A 793 -25.05 26.13 -4.72
C ALA A 793 -25.58 25.23 -5.83
N ASP A 794 -24.86 24.15 -6.14
CA ASP A 794 -25.30 23.12 -7.09
C ASP A 794 -26.35 22.22 -6.44
N VAL A 795 -27.62 22.55 -6.71
CA VAL A 795 -28.79 21.81 -6.25
C VAL A 795 -28.91 20.40 -6.86
N ALA A 796 -28.18 20.11 -7.94
CA ALA A 796 -28.24 18.84 -8.68
C ALA A 796 -27.07 17.89 -8.42
N ARG A 797 -26.03 18.34 -7.69
CA ARG A 797 -24.73 17.66 -7.43
C ARG A 797 -24.77 16.16 -7.07
N GLU A 798 -25.89 15.66 -6.54
CA GLU A 798 -26.04 14.32 -5.95
C GLU A 798 -27.35 13.65 -6.40
N ASP A 799 -27.78 13.89 -7.63
CA ASP A 799 -28.93 13.23 -8.27
C ASP A 799 -30.17 13.13 -7.36
N GLY A 800 -30.50 14.24 -6.69
CA GLY A 800 -31.69 14.37 -5.86
C GLY A 800 -31.53 14.01 -4.38
N LYS A 801 -30.31 13.73 -3.89
CA LYS A 801 -30.01 13.48 -2.46
C LYS A 801 -30.57 14.56 -1.52
N TYR A 802 -30.51 15.83 -1.90
CA TYR A 802 -31.03 16.92 -1.05
C TYR A 802 -32.56 16.88 -0.92
N VAL A 803 -33.25 16.54 -2.01
CA VAL A 803 -34.71 16.37 -2.01
C VAL A 803 -35.09 15.15 -1.18
N TRP A 804 -34.33 14.06 -1.32
CA TRP A 804 -34.47 12.87 -0.48
C TRP A 804 -34.32 13.20 1.02
N LEU A 805 -33.25 13.90 1.41
CA LEU A 805 -32.99 14.29 2.80
C LEU A 805 -34.16 15.09 3.39
N ALA A 806 -34.63 16.10 2.66
CA ALA A 806 -35.76 16.92 3.07
C ALA A 806 -37.04 16.08 3.23
N LEU A 807 -37.38 15.24 2.25
CA LEU A 807 -38.59 14.42 2.28
C LEU A 807 -38.57 13.32 3.36
N VAL A 808 -37.40 12.74 3.66
CA VAL A 808 -37.24 11.75 4.74
C VAL A 808 -37.29 12.43 6.11
N GLY A 809 -36.76 13.65 6.22
CA GLY A 809 -36.92 14.50 7.41
C GLY A 809 -38.37 14.97 7.64
N GLY A 810 -39.26 14.82 6.65
CA GLY A 810 -40.62 15.36 6.68
C GLY A 810 -40.68 16.86 6.38
N GLU A 811 -39.62 17.42 5.79
CA GLU A 811 -39.45 18.85 5.50
C GLU A 811 -39.92 19.18 4.08
N ARG A 812 -41.24 19.03 3.85
CA ARG A 812 -41.84 19.22 2.52
C ARG A 812 -41.59 20.60 1.93
N GLU A 813 -41.58 21.65 2.76
CA GLU A 813 -41.30 23.02 2.31
C GLU A 813 -39.88 23.15 1.76
N ALA A 814 -38.89 22.56 2.44
CA ALA A 814 -37.50 22.52 1.97
C ALA A 814 -37.36 21.73 0.66
N ALA A 815 -38.01 20.56 0.57
CA ALA A 815 -38.04 19.79 -0.67
C ALA A 815 -38.67 20.58 -1.82
N THR A 816 -39.75 21.32 -1.55
CA THR A 816 -40.42 22.18 -2.54
C THR A 816 -39.50 23.31 -3.00
N ALA A 817 -38.78 23.95 -2.07
CA ALA A 817 -37.82 25.00 -2.37
C ALA A 817 -36.66 24.47 -3.23
N LEU A 818 -36.11 23.29 -2.91
CA LEU A 818 -35.06 22.66 -3.71
C LEU A 818 -35.52 22.40 -5.15
N VAL A 819 -36.72 21.83 -5.33
CA VAL A 819 -37.28 21.56 -6.67
C VAL A 819 -37.59 22.84 -7.43
N ALA A 820 -38.12 23.86 -6.77
CA ALA A 820 -38.35 25.17 -7.38
C ALA A 820 -37.04 25.83 -7.86
N ASN A 821 -35.91 25.47 -7.25
CA ASN A 821 -34.57 25.93 -7.61
C ASN A 821 -33.84 24.98 -8.58
N GLY A 822 -34.49 23.94 -9.10
CA GLY A 822 -33.94 23.09 -10.15
C GLY A 822 -33.42 21.72 -9.69
N ALA A 823 -33.70 21.29 -8.46
CA ALA A 823 -33.38 19.93 -8.03
C ALA A 823 -34.08 18.88 -8.91
N PRO A 824 -33.41 17.79 -9.28
CA PRO A 824 -34.04 16.71 -10.04
C PRO A 824 -35.13 16.02 -9.21
N VAL A 825 -36.20 15.59 -9.89
CA VAL A 825 -37.36 14.93 -9.29
C VAL A 825 -37.68 13.67 -10.06
N ASP A 826 -38.03 12.60 -9.34
CA ASP A 826 -38.59 11.37 -9.87
C ASP A 826 -40.01 11.15 -9.29
N LEU A 827 -40.63 10.00 -9.57
CA LEU A 827 -41.98 9.72 -9.09
C LEU A 827 -42.05 9.69 -7.56
N ARG A 828 -41.01 9.17 -6.90
CA ARG A 828 -40.95 9.06 -5.43
C ARG A 828 -40.92 10.44 -4.79
N PHE A 829 -40.07 11.33 -5.31
CA PHE A 829 -39.97 12.70 -4.80
C PHE A 829 -41.21 13.53 -5.14
N ALA A 830 -41.77 13.38 -6.34
CA ALA A 830 -43.02 14.04 -6.72
C ALA A 830 -44.20 13.65 -5.82
N ALA A 831 -44.27 12.38 -5.43
CA ALA A 831 -45.27 11.86 -4.50
C ALA A 831 -45.11 12.45 -3.08
N GLY A 832 -43.87 12.52 -2.57
CA GLY A 832 -43.56 13.17 -1.29
C GLY A 832 -43.94 14.65 -1.25
N LEU A 833 -43.79 15.35 -2.39
CA LEU A 833 -44.15 16.77 -2.55
C LEU A 833 -45.66 17.03 -2.72
N ASP A 834 -46.47 15.99 -2.89
CA ASP A 834 -47.90 16.09 -3.27
C ASP A 834 -48.13 16.80 -4.61
N ARG A 835 -47.20 16.65 -5.56
CA ARG A 835 -47.24 17.28 -6.89
C ARG A 835 -47.80 16.33 -7.94
N SER A 836 -49.12 16.15 -7.91
CA SER A 836 -49.85 15.28 -8.86
C SER A 836 -49.59 15.60 -10.33
N ASP A 837 -49.31 16.86 -10.65
CA ASP A 837 -48.92 17.32 -11.98
C ASP A 837 -47.55 16.78 -12.40
N LEU A 838 -46.56 16.76 -11.50
CA LEU A 838 -45.25 16.14 -11.75
C LEU A 838 -45.36 14.62 -11.78
N MET A 839 -46.13 14.02 -10.87
CA MET A 839 -46.35 12.57 -10.85
C MET A 839 -46.88 12.06 -12.19
N ALA A 840 -47.83 12.78 -12.80
CA ALA A 840 -48.42 12.41 -14.09
C ALA A 840 -47.38 12.33 -15.23
N THR A 841 -46.28 13.09 -15.15
CA THR A 841 -45.23 13.09 -16.17
C THR A 841 -44.42 11.80 -16.23
N PHE A 842 -44.43 11.00 -15.16
CA PHE A 842 -43.72 9.73 -15.08
C PHE A 842 -44.53 8.53 -15.59
N PHE A 843 -45.75 8.77 -16.07
CA PHE A 843 -46.61 7.73 -16.66
C PHE A 843 -46.72 7.92 -18.18
N GLY A 844 -46.62 6.81 -18.91
CA GLY A 844 -46.92 6.70 -20.34
C GLY A 844 -48.15 5.83 -20.58
N ASP A 845 -48.45 5.54 -21.85
CA ASP A 845 -49.60 4.71 -22.24
C ASP A 845 -49.45 3.24 -21.77
N ASP A 846 -48.21 2.76 -21.64
CA ASP A 846 -47.88 1.37 -21.30
C ASP A 846 -47.39 1.16 -19.85
N GLY A 847 -47.40 2.19 -18.98
CA GLY A 847 -46.90 2.09 -17.60
C GLY A 847 -45.95 3.22 -17.19
N LEU A 848 -44.97 2.92 -16.33
CA LEU A 848 -43.98 3.91 -15.89
C LEU A 848 -42.98 4.24 -17.01
N ARG A 849 -42.59 5.50 -17.10
CA ARG A 849 -41.54 5.95 -18.02
C ARG A 849 -40.15 5.64 -17.43
N ALA A 850 -39.19 5.41 -18.31
CA ALA A 850 -37.79 5.27 -17.92
C ALA A 850 -37.32 6.47 -17.07
N GLY A 851 -36.62 6.20 -15.97
CA GLY A 851 -36.16 7.23 -15.02
C GLY A 851 -37.12 7.56 -13.89
N ALA A 852 -38.33 6.97 -13.83
CA ALA A 852 -39.32 7.23 -12.76
C ALA A 852 -38.84 6.91 -11.33
N GLY A 853 -37.77 6.13 -11.17
CA GLY A 853 -37.11 5.84 -9.89
C GLY A 853 -35.59 5.95 -9.95
N GLY A 854 -35.06 6.75 -10.88
CA GLY A 854 -33.62 6.79 -11.20
C GLY A 854 -32.77 7.70 -10.30
N LEU A 855 -33.38 8.38 -9.33
CA LEU A 855 -32.69 9.32 -8.44
C LEU A 855 -32.19 8.67 -7.15
N TYR A 856 -31.48 9.45 -6.34
CA TYR A 856 -30.80 9.03 -5.12
C TYR A 856 -31.63 8.10 -4.22
N ARG A 857 -30.98 7.01 -3.76
CA ARG A 857 -31.53 6.03 -2.81
C ARG A 857 -30.43 5.63 -1.80
N PRO A 858 -30.70 5.65 -0.49
CA PRO A 858 -29.73 5.23 0.53
C PRO A 858 -29.34 3.74 0.31
N ASP A 859 -28.08 3.41 0.58
CA ASP A 859 -27.42 2.10 0.39
C ASP A 859 -27.00 1.68 -1.04
N SER A 860 -26.91 2.61 -2.00
CA SER A 860 -26.46 2.30 -3.37
C SER A 860 -25.00 2.69 -3.67
N ILE A 861 -24.13 1.67 -3.78
CA ILE A 861 -22.85 1.73 -4.54
C ILE A 861 -23.10 1.42 -6.04
N ARG A 862 -24.34 1.10 -6.47
CA ARG A 862 -24.79 1.00 -7.87
C ARG A 862 -26.28 1.29 -7.98
N PRO A 863 -26.81 1.77 -9.13
CA PRO A 863 -28.24 1.81 -9.36
C PRO A 863 -28.80 0.37 -9.33
N VAL A 864 -29.78 0.13 -8.45
CA VAL A 864 -30.59 -1.08 -8.48
C VAL A 864 -31.69 -0.81 -9.51
N ASP A 865 -31.79 -1.64 -10.53
CA ASP A 865 -32.94 -1.63 -11.44
C ASP A 865 -34.20 -2.04 -10.65
N LEU A 866 -34.90 -1.04 -10.09
CA LEU A 866 -36.17 -1.25 -9.42
C LEU A 866 -37.21 -1.64 -10.47
N SER A 867 -37.97 -2.68 -10.18
CA SER A 867 -39.18 -2.97 -10.95
C SER A 867 -40.20 -1.85 -10.81
N ASP A 868 -41.08 -1.69 -11.80
CA ASP A 868 -42.16 -0.70 -11.78
C ASP A 868 -43.00 -0.77 -10.49
N GLN A 869 -43.28 -1.98 -9.99
CA GLN A 869 -44.00 -2.18 -8.74
C GLN A 869 -43.23 -1.62 -7.54
N GLN A 870 -41.92 -1.86 -7.46
CA GLN A 870 -41.09 -1.33 -6.38
C GLN A 870 -41.04 0.20 -6.42
N ILE A 871 -41.01 0.81 -7.61
CA ILE A 871 -41.06 2.27 -7.78
C ILE A 871 -42.40 2.82 -7.27
N LEU A 872 -43.53 2.19 -7.63
CA LEU A 872 -44.87 2.58 -7.16
C LEU A 872 -45.02 2.45 -5.64
N ASP A 873 -44.53 1.35 -5.08
CA ASP A 873 -44.59 1.06 -3.64
C ASP A 873 -43.72 2.05 -2.84
N GLU A 874 -42.50 2.34 -3.33
CA GLU A 874 -41.64 3.38 -2.76
C GLU A 874 -42.33 4.75 -2.83
N ALA A 875 -42.88 5.14 -3.99
CA ALA A 875 -43.57 6.40 -4.14
C ALA A 875 -44.77 6.55 -3.19
N LEU A 876 -45.52 5.46 -2.95
CA LEU A 876 -46.64 5.47 -2.01
C LEU A 876 -46.13 5.70 -0.58
N ALA A 877 -45.03 5.07 -0.20
CA ALA A 877 -44.42 5.31 1.10
C ALA A 877 -43.91 6.75 1.25
N TYR A 878 -43.38 7.40 0.20
CA TYR A 878 -42.99 8.82 0.23
C TYR A 878 -44.19 9.72 0.43
N ALA A 879 -45.30 9.45 -0.27
CA ALA A 879 -46.56 10.15 -0.08
C ALA A 879 -47.08 10.00 1.36
N CYS A 880 -47.14 8.78 1.89
CA CYS A 880 -47.64 8.52 3.24
C CYS A 880 -46.75 9.12 4.32
N ARG A 881 -45.42 9.03 4.19
CA ARG A 881 -44.46 9.60 5.14
C ARG A 881 -44.51 11.12 5.21
N ASN A 882 -44.83 11.76 4.10
CA ASN A 882 -44.95 13.21 4.05
C ASN A 882 -46.37 13.69 4.31
N GLY A 883 -47.38 12.82 4.38
CA GLY A 883 -48.78 13.20 4.60
C GLY A 883 -49.50 13.71 3.34
N SER A 884 -49.13 13.20 2.17
CA SER A 884 -49.64 13.59 0.85
C SER A 884 -50.81 12.70 0.43
N LEU A 885 -52.03 13.04 0.87
CA LEU A 885 -53.22 12.20 0.64
C LEU A 885 -53.54 12.03 -0.86
N LYS A 886 -53.47 13.10 -1.66
CA LYS A 886 -53.79 13.04 -3.09
C LYS A 886 -52.79 12.18 -3.85
N ALA A 887 -51.50 12.29 -3.51
CA ALA A 887 -50.48 11.40 -4.05
C ALA A 887 -50.74 9.92 -3.69
N ALA A 888 -51.11 9.63 -2.44
CA ALA A 888 -51.45 8.27 -2.01
C ALA A 888 -52.67 7.70 -2.78
N GLU A 889 -53.73 8.51 -2.93
CA GLU A 889 -54.90 8.19 -3.76
C GLU A 889 -54.51 7.84 -5.20
N TYR A 890 -53.66 8.69 -5.79
CA TYR A 890 -53.23 8.58 -7.16
C TYR A 890 -52.41 7.31 -7.45
N LEU A 891 -51.55 6.93 -6.51
CA LEU A 891 -50.66 5.76 -6.61
C LEU A 891 -51.41 4.45 -6.35
N LEU A 892 -52.31 4.42 -5.36
CA LEU A 892 -53.16 3.25 -5.10
C LEU A 892 -54.10 2.95 -6.28
N ALA A 893 -54.63 3.98 -6.94
CA ALA A 893 -55.41 3.83 -8.16
C ALA A 893 -54.60 3.24 -9.34
N ARG A 894 -53.26 3.24 -9.24
CA ARG A 894 -52.31 2.73 -10.25
C ARG A 894 -51.58 1.47 -9.81
N GLY A 895 -52.09 0.79 -8.78
CA GLY A 895 -51.60 -0.53 -8.39
C GLY A 895 -50.44 -0.53 -7.39
N ALA A 896 -50.12 0.59 -6.75
CA ALA A 896 -49.24 0.56 -5.58
C ALA A 896 -49.82 -0.37 -4.50
N ASN A 897 -48.98 -1.18 -3.87
CA ASN A 897 -49.40 -2.13 -2.86
C ASN A 897 -49.61 -1.42 -1.51
N ILE A 898 -50.84 -1.46 -1.00
CA ILE A 898 -51.25 -0.79 0.24
C ILE A 898 -50.55 -1.34 1.50
N ASP A 899 -49.98 -2.54 1.42
CA ASP A 899 -49.25 -3.20 2.52
C ASP A 899 -47.75 -3.32 2.25
N ALA A 900 -47.23 -2.61 1.24
CA ALA A 900 -45.81 -2.64 0.89
C ALA A 900 -44.90 -2.21 2.04
N LYS A 901 -43.73 -2.85 2.11
CA LYS A 901 -42.63 -2.56 3.05
C LYS A 901 -41.36 -2.08 2.31
N PRO A 902 -41.37 -0.90 1.69
CA PRO A 902 -40.22 -0.41 0.94
C PRO A 902 -39.05 0.00 1.85
N ASP A 903 -37.83 -0.38 1.46
CA ASP A 903 -36.60 -0.12 2.24
C ASP A 903 -35.83 1.14 1.80
N GLY A 904 -36.27 1.84 0.74
CA GLY A 904 -35.56 2.98 0.12
C GLY A 904 -35.58 4.32 0.87
N PHE A 905 -35.87 4.35 2.17
CA PHE A 905 -36.11 5.59 2.93
C PHE A 905 -34.93 6.07 3.76
N SER A 906 -34.37 5.21 4.61
CA SER A 906 -33.27 5.57 5.50
C SER A 906 -32.58 4.28 5.95
N PRO A 907 -31.23 4.27 6.06
CA PRO A 907 -30.50 3.12 6.59
C PRO A 907 -30.76 2.90 8.09
N VAL A 908 -31.34 3.90 8.76
CA VAL A 908 -31.64 3.85 10.19
C VAL A 908 -33.15 3.76 10.40
N VAL A 909 -33.97 4.67 9.87
CA VAL A 909 -35.38 4.77 10.26
C VAL A 909 -36.32 4.11 9.24
N GLY A 910 -37.10 3.13 9.71
CA GLY A 910 -38.24 2.60 8.96
C GLY A 910 -37.92 1.55 7.88
N GLN A 911 -36.81 0.81 8.03
CA GLN A 911 -36.57 -0.42 7.25
C GLN A 911 -37.67 -1.45 7.53
N GLY A 912 -38.24 -2.01 6.46
CA GLY A 912 -39.28 -3.02 6.53
C GLY A 912 -40.58 -2.60 7.22
N SER A 913 -40.89 -1.29 7.28
CA SER A 913 -42.16 -0.78 7.83
C SER A 913 -43.16 -0.52 6.70
N THR A 914 -44.45 -0.77 6.94
CA THR A 914 -45.49 -0.56 5.91
C THR A 914 -45.79 0.93 5.66
N VAL A 915 -46.47 1.25 4.55
CA VAL A 915 -46.98 2.61 4.28
C VAL A 915 -47.93 3.11 5.39
N LEU A 916 -48.62 2.20 6.09
CA LEU A 916 -49.44 2.53 7.26
C LEU A 916 -48.58 2.97 8.45
N HIS A 917 -47.41 2.37 8.67
CA HIS A 917 -46.43 2.87 9.65
C HIS A 917 -45.91 4.26 9.24
N LYS A 918 -45.68 4.51 7.95
CA LYS A 918 -45.24 5.81 7.45
C LYS A 918 -46.28 6.92 7.71
N ALA A 919 -47.56 6.61 7.56
CA ALA A 919 -48.65 7.53 7.89
C ALA A 919 -48.72 7.85 9.39
N VAL A 920 -48.44 6.85 10.25
CA VAL A 920 -48.30 7.05 11.71
C VAL A 920 -47.10 7.94 12.02
N GLU A 921 -45.95 7.68 11.41
CA GLU A 921 -44.72 8.46 11.57
C GLU A 921 -44.93 9.93 11.18
N ALA A 922 -45.71 10.18 10.12
CA ALA A 922 -46.08 11.52 9.67
C ALA A 922 -47.09 12.23 10.60
N ASN A 923 -47.59 11.54 11.64
CA ASN A 923 -48.71 11.98 12.48
C ASN A 923 -49.93 12.45 11.64
N ASN A 924 -50.17 11.83 10.49
CA ASN A 924 -51.20 12.28 9.54
C ASN A 924 -52.48 11.43 9.66
N ARG A 925 -53.48 12.01 10.32
CA ARG A 925 -54.78 11.35 10.56
C ARG A 925 -55.52 10.98 9.28
N GLU A 926 -55.52 11.86 8.29
CA GLU A 926 -56.32 11.69 7.08
C GLU A 926 -55.79 10.54 6.22
N VAL A 927 -54.47 10.51 5.98
CA VAL A 927 -53.81 9.41 5.26
C VAL A 927 -54.00 8.10 6.02
N LEU A 928 -53.88 8.11 7.35
CA LEU A 928 -54.08 6.92 8.16
C LEU A 928 -55.50 6.34 8.01
N GLN A 929 -56.51 7.19 8.18
CA GLN A 929 -57.92 6.79 8.03
C GLN A 929 -58.22 6.28 6.61
N TYR A 930 -57.65 6.95 5.61
CA TYR A 930 -57.82 6.59 4.21
C TYR A 930 -57.26 5.19 3.90
N LEU A 931 -56.06 4.88 4.38
CA LEU A 931 -55.41 3.58 4.18
C LEU A 931 -56.19 2.46 4.87
N LEU A 932 -56.59 2.67 6.13
CA LEU A 932 -57.39 1.70 6.90
C LEU A 932 -58.75 1.41 6.22
N ALA A 933 -59.44 2.45 5.76
CA ALA A 933 -60.72 2.30 5.04
C ALA A 933 -60.62 1.50 3.74
N ARG A 934 -59.41 1.32 3.19
CA ARG A 934 -59.11 0.52 1.99
C ARG A 934 -58.50 -0.85 2.29
N GLY A 935 -58.50 -1.24 3.56
CA GLY A 935 -58.08 -2.58 3.98
C GLY A 935 -56.58 -2.74 4.24
N ALA A 936 -55.85 -1.65 4.50
CA ALA A 936 -54.46 -1.76 4.96
C ALA A 936 -54.37 -2.61 6.23
N ASP A 937 -53.47 -3.59 6.25
CA ASP A 937 -53.33 -4.54 7.36
C ASP A 937 -52.56 -3.90 8.53
N ALA A 938 -53.32 -3.51 9.56
CA ALA A 938 -52.80 -2.94 10.80
C ALA A 938 -52.08 -3.96 11.71
N THR A 939 -52.04 -5.25 11.35
CA THR A 939 -51.36 -6.30 12.11
C THR A 939 -49.93 -6.57 11.65
N ILE A 940 -49.56 -6.11 10.46
CA ILE A 940 -48.21 -6.27 9.92
C ILE A 940 -47.22 -5.58 10.85
N ARG A 941 -46.14 -6.30 11.20
CA ARG A 941 -45.07 -5.78 12.04
C ARG A 941 -43.91 -5.27 11.20
N ASP A 942 -43.29 -4.18 11.61
CA ASP A 942 -42.07 -3.69 10.97
C ASP A 942 -40.87 -4.62 11.24
N ASN A 943 -39.88 -4.63 10.35
CA ASN A 943 -38.76 -5.57 10.45
C ASN A 943 -37.75 -5.19 11.56
N ARG A 944 -37.73 -3.92 12.01
CA ARG A 944 -36.69 -3.40 12.92
C ARG A 944 -37.06 -3.53 14.38
N PHE A 945 -38.25 -3.06 14.75
CA PHE A 945 -38.76 -3.04 16.11
C PHE A 945 -39.78 -4.13 16.37
N ASN A 946 -40.16 -4.89 15.33
CA ASN A 946 -41.20 -5.91 15.41
C ASN A 946 -42.51 -5.33 15.97
N ALA A 947 -42.82 -4.07 15.67
CA ALA A 947 -43.98 -3.35 16.18
C ALA A 947 -45.04 -3.18 15.08
N THR A 948 -46.31 -3.11 15.47
CA THR A 948 -47.41 -2.81 14.55
C THR A 948 -47.59 -1.29 14.40
N PRO A 949 -48.37 -0.79 13.43
CA PRO A 949 -48.69 0.63 13.32
C PRO A 949 -49.31 1.20 14.60
N ARG A 950 -50.14 0.40 15.29
CA ARG A 950 -50.66 0.76 16.61
C ARG A 950 -49.54 0.89 17.64
N GLY A 951 -48.60 -0.05 17.69
CA GLY A 951 -47.42 0.04 18.55
C GLY A 951 -46.61 1.31 18.31
N TRP A 952 -46.49 1.76 17.05
CA TRP A 952 -45.87 3.03 16.71
C TRP A 952 -46.67 4.24 17.23
N THR A 953 -48.01 4.23 17.14
CA THR A 953 -48.83 5.34 17.68
C THR A 953 -48.68 5.48 19.21
N GLU A 954 -48.54 4.35 19.92
CA GLU A 954 -48.33 4.31 21.36
C GLU A 954 -46.92 4.81 21.72
N PHE A 955 -45.90 4.35 20.99
CA PHE A 955 -44.51 4.75 21.20
C PHE A 955 -44.27 6.24 20.92
N LEU A 956 -44.81 6.76 19.81
CA LEU A 956 -44.67 8.17 19.42
C LEU A 956 -45.59 9.11 20.21
N GLY A 957 -46.54 8.56 20.98
CA GLY A 957 -47.43 9.34 21.84
C GLY A 957 -48.44 10.19 21.08
N TYR A 958 -49.03 9.68 19.99
CA TYR A 958 -50.01 10.40 19.17
C TYR A 958 -51.46 10.05 19.55
N PRO A 959 -52.12 10.82 20.45
CA PRO A 959 -53.41 10.44 21.03
C PRO A 959 -54.54 10.33 20.00
N GLU A 960 -54.54 11.20 18.99
CA GLU A 960 -55.56 11.16 17.94
C GLU A 960 -55.40 9.94 17.03
N LEU A 961 -54.17 9.55 16.68
CA LEU A 961 -53.95 8.34 15.87
C LEU A 961 -54.24 7.07 16.67
N MET A 962 -53.92 7.04 17.97
CA MET A 962 -54.32 5.95 18.87
C MET A 962 -55.85 5.79 18.94
N ARG A 963 -56.60 6.90 18.86
CA ARG A 963 -58.07 6.84 18.82
C ARG A 963 -58.55 6.24 17.51
N VAL A 964 -58.03 6.68 16.37
CA VAL A 964 -58.36 6.13 15.04
C VAL A 964 -58.08 4.63 14.97
N MET A 965 -56.90 4.19 15.44
CA MET A 965 -56.51 2.77 15.45
C MET A 965 -57.44 1.92 16.34
N ARG A 966 -57.92 2.47 17.48
CA ARG A 966 -58.86 1.78 18.37
C ARG A 966 -60.27 1.69 17.79
N GLU A 967 -60.76 2.77 17.19
CA GLU A 967 -62.06 2.81 16.52
C GLU A 967 -62.11 1.82 15.35
N PHE A 968 -60.99 1.65 14.62
CA PHE A 968 -60.89 0.69 13.52
C PHE A 968 -60.81 -0.76 14.00
N ALA A 969 -60.05 -1.06 15.05
CA ALA A 969 -59.93 -2.42 15.60
C ALA A 969 -61.19 -2.94 16.31
N ALA A 970 -62.17 -2.06 16.59
CA ALA A 970 -63.46 -2.41 17.19
C ALA A 970 -64.55 -2.72 16.15
N ASN A 971 -64.29 -2.42 14.87
CA ASN A 971 -65.11 -2.77 13.71
C ASN A 971 -64.49 -3.95 12.97
#